data_AF-A0A348GSS8-F1
#
_entry.id   AF-A0A348GSS8-F1
#
_cell.length_a   1.000
_cell.length_b   1.000
_cell.length_c   1.000
_cell.angle_alpha   90.00
_cell.angle_beta   90.00
_cell.angle_gamma   90.00
#
_symmetry.space_group_name_H-M   'P 1'
#
loop_
_entity.id
_entity.type
_entity.pdbx_description
1 polymer ?
#
loop_
_entity_poly.entity_id
_entity_poly.type
_entity_poly.pdbx_seq_one_letter_code
_entity_poly.pdbx_strand_id
1 'polypeptide(L)'
;MKSKLKLKRYLLFLPLLPLGTLSLANTYLLQDHNTLTPYTPFTTPLNGGLDVVRAAHLHPSYELVDWKRVGDTKLVALVRSALVRVKFQDTTSSDQSNTNQNALSFDTQESQKALNGSQSGSSDTSGSNSQDFASYVLIFKAAPRATWVFERKIKLALPYVKQESQGSDDQGSNGKGSLYKTLQDLLVEQPVTPYTPNAGLARVNGVAQDTVHFGSDQESSWNSQRSQKGLKNNPGPKAVTGFKLDKGRAYRKLNESWPVYEPLDSTKNGKGKDKDGWTTSGASEAKGDAPLVSSTESQMAAVTDSQQSGHNSGLVSLAQRSTTVAVQKSDSSGSQGQGTTDNKFQKYLNTAQALHQMGVIVPSLETWPGKPSTGIATRAGGGVSVQAATRQSSSTNEDLPNVITQLYHTSTSQLAYLNGQIVVMGSNAVPSLWYWVVDERTTSGRATWWAHTELNWGTDKQKQFVENQLGFKDDSNSSLTNFKSQGLTQPAYLIAGLDVVQDHLVFAAFKAGAVGYDMTTDSNASTKDQALAWSTTAGLDSDGGYKALVENTAGLNGPINGLFTLLDTFAYVTPVSGMKGGSQNNEEVQTTYPVKSDQKATAKIASLINASPLNSYGDDGVTVFDALGLNFNFKLNEERLPSRTDQLLVYGIVNESELKSARENAQSTSDDNSNTKVKWTNTASHYLPVPYYYSANFPEAGNRRRAEQRNGVKISTLESQATDGFANSLLNFGTGLKAGVDPAPVARGHKPNYSAVLLVRGGVVRLNFNPDTDKLLDSTDKNSEPISFSYTPFGSAESAVDLTTLKDVTYIAESGLWFYTFDNGEKPTYDGKQQQVKNRKGYAVITVSRTGIEFNEDANTTTLSQAPAALAVQNGIASSQDDLTGILPLSDEFSAVITKDQTWTGKVDIYKNTNGLFEKDDQLSENVKRRDNGLVPIYNEGIVDIWGRVDFAANSVLQARNLTDKTVDEVINNPDILQSFFKFTPAFDNQRAMLVGEKTSDTTLTVKPKIEYLDGNFYGEDSKIAGIPLNIDFPSRIFAGFAALPSWVIPVSVGSSVGILLILLILGLGIGIPMYKVRKLQDSSFVDVFKKVDTLTTAVGSVYKKIITQTSVIKKAPSALKAANNAAPKAPVKPAAPTAPRPPVQPPKKA
;
A
#
# COMPACT_ATOMS: atom_id res chain seq x y z
N MET A 1 27.98 50.55 -13.13
CA MET A 1 27.22 50.80 -14.39
C MET A 1 26.11 49.76 -14.52
N LYS A 2 24.95 50.12 -15.09
CA LYS A 2 23.80 49.20 -15.23
C LYS A 2 23.96 48.33 -16.48
N SER A 3 23.93 47.00 -16.34
CA SER A 3 23.78 46.05 -17.44
C SER A 3 22.46 45.29 -17.26
N LYS A 4 21.58 45.34 -18.27
CA LYS A 4 20.26 44.69 -18.24
C LYS A 4 20.36 43.28 -18.81
N LEU A 5 20.24 42.25 -18.00
CA LEU A 5 19.98 40.89 -18.51
C LEU A 5 18.47 40.69 -18.68
N LYS A 6 18.04 40.37 -19.91
CA LYS A 6 16.62 40.15 -20.25
C LYS A 6 16.18 38.75 -19.82
N LEU A 7 15.33 38.65 -18.81
CA LEU A 7 14.64 37.42 -18.47
C LEU A 7 13.56 37.11 -19.52
N LYS A 8 13.83 36.21 -20.46
CA LYS A 8 12.80 35.64 -21.34
C LYS A 8 12.00 34.59 -20.56
N ARG A 9 10.81 34.95 -20.05
CA ARG A 9 9.80 33.96 -19.65
C ARG A 9 9.31 33.25 -20.91
N TYR A 10 9.52 31.94 -21.01
CA TYR A 10 8.72 31.10 -21.91
C TYR A 10 7.35 30.92 -21.26
N LEU A 11 6.28 31.39 -21.92
CA LEU A 11 4.95 30.86 -21.62
C LEU A 11 4.92 29.42 -22.13
N LEU A 12 4.72 28.45 -21.23
CA LEU A 12 4.17 27.17 -21.65
C LEU A 12 2.74 27.43 -22.13
N PHE A 13 2.50 27.20 -23.42
CA PHE A 13 1.13 27.05 -23.92
C PHE A 13 0.55 25.77 -23.32
N LEU A 14 -0.54 25.89 -22.56
CA LEU A 14 -1.41 24.74 -22.32
C LEU A 14 -1.89 24.22 -23.68
N PRO A 15 -1.79 22.91 -23.96
CA PRO A 15 -2.49 22.33 -25.10
C PRO A 15 -4.00 22.40 -24.82
N LEU A 16 -4.73 23.08 -25.71
CA LEU A 16 -6.19 22.98 -25.79
C LEU A 16 -6.55 21.51 -26.07
N LEU A 17 -6.94 20.78 -25.03
CA LEU A 17 -7.47 19.42 -25.17
C LEU A 17 -8.83 19.49 -25.91
N PRO A 18 -9.10 18.56 -26.86
CA PRO A 18 -10.37 18.52 -27.56
C PRO A 18 -11.51 18.14 -26.60
N LEU A 19 -12.69 18.71 -26.82
CA LEU A 19 -13.89 18.34 -26.08
C LEU A 19 -14.19 16.83 -26.26
N GLY A 20 -14.39 16.11 -25.15
CA GLY A 20 -15.06 14.79 -25.20
C GLY A 20 -14.41 13.62 -24.46
N THR A 21 -13.35 13.80 -23.67
CA THR A 21 -12.82 12.72 -22.82
C THR A 21 -13.61 12.58 -21.51
N LEU A 22 -13.96 11.34 -21.14
CA LEU A 22 -14.60 10.99 -19.86
C LEU A 22 -13.56 11.06 -18.73
N SER A 23 -13.14 12.26 -18.34
CA SER A 23 -12.24 12.42 -17.19
C SER A 23 -12.98 12.16 -15.88
N LEU A 24 -12.66 11.04 -15.23
CA LEU A 24 -12.97 10.78 -13.82
C LEU A 24 -11.88 11.37 -12.89
N ALA A 25 -10.98 12.23 -13.37
CA ALA A 25 -9.81 12.66 -12.59
C ALA A 25 -10.21 13.44 -11.31
N ASN A 26 -11.24 14.28 -11.40
CA ASN A 26 -11.67 15.20 -10.34
C ASN A 26 -12.59 14.53 -9.28
N THR A 27 -12.41 13.24 -8.98
CA THR A 27 -13.13 12.54 -7.90
C THR A 27 -12.20 11.61 -7.12
N TYR A 28 -12.28 11.70 -5.80
CA TYR A 28 -11.54 10.88 -4.85
C TYR A 28 -12.37 9.65 -4.48
N LEU A 29 -11.80 8.45 -4.50
CA LEU A 29 -12.50 7.26 -4.01
C LEU A 29 -12.19 7.06 -2.52
N LEU A 30 -13.23 6.97 -1.69
CA LEU A 30 -13.12 6.58 -0.29
C LEU A 30 -13.79 5.22 -0.08
N GLN A 31 -13.20 4.38 0.78
CA GLN A 31 -13.69 3.06 1.12
C GLN A 31 -14.51 3.07 2.42
N ASP A 32 -15.69 2.47 2.39
CA ASP A 32 -16.45 2.09 3.58
C ASP A 32 -16.87 0.62 3.46
N HIS A 33 -16.19 -0.25 4.22
CA HIS A 33 -16.24 -1.71 4.09
C HIS A 33 -16.02 -2.17 2.62
N ASN A 34 -17.06 -2.73 1.98
CA ASN A 34 -17.03 -3.22 0.60
C ASN A 34 -17.40 -2.15 -0.45
N THR A 35 -17.70 -0.93 -0.03
CA THR A 35 -18.20 0.15 -0.91
C THR A 35 -17.11 1.16 -1.21
N LEU A 36 -16.86 1.43 -2.50
CA LEU A 36 -15.96 2.49 -2.96
C LEU A 36 -16.79 3.67 -3.48
N THR A 37 -16.85 4.74 -2.70
CA THR A 37 -17.68 5.92 -2.96
C THR A 37 -16.85 7.06 -3.58
N PRO A 38 -17.25 7.59 -4.76
CA PRO A 38 -16.58 8.73 -5.36
C PRO A 38 -17.05 10.04 -4.70
N TYR A 39 -16.13 10.74 -4.04
CA TYR A 39 -16.32 12.07 -3.48
C TYR A 39 -15.85 13.15 -4.45
N THR A 40 -16.57 14.27 -4.46
CA THR A 40 -16.16 15.50 -5.14
C THR A 40 -15.13 16.28 -4.30
N PRO A 41 -14.39 17.25 -4.87
CA PRO A 41 -13.58 18.19 -4.09
C PRO A 41 -14.41 19.01 -3.09
N PHE A 42 -15.72 19.14 -3.33
CA PHE A 42 -16.69 19.74 -2.41
C PHE A 42 -17.07 18.86 -1.22
N THR A 43 -16.35 17.75 -0.97
CA THR A 43 -16.52 16.81 0.15
C THR A 43 -17.85 16.05 0.17
N THR A 44 -18.61 16.10 -0.94
CA THR A 44 -19.88 15.39 -1.10
C THR A 44 -19.71 14.08 -1.86
N PRO A 45 -20.39 12.98 -1.47
CA PRO A 45 -20.46 11.77 -2.29
C PRO A 45 -21.28 12.04 -3.55
N LEU A 46 -20.73 11.71 -4.72
CA LEU A 46 -21.37 11.98 -6.02
C LEU A 46 -22.49 10.96 -6.34
N ASN A 47 -22.39 9.76 -5.78
CA ASN A 47 -23.37 8.68 -5.86
C ASN A 47 -23.21 7.74 -4.65
N GLY A 48 -24.03 6.70 -4.54
CA GLY A 48 -23.99 5.73 -3.43
C GLY A 48 -22.80 4.76 -3.41
N GLY A 49 -21.83 4.94 -4.31
CA GLY A 49 -20.63 4.10 -4.40
C GLY A 49 -20.81 2.76 -5.11
N LEU A 50 -19.69 2.07 -5.30
CA LEU A 50 -19.59 0.72 -5.85
C LEU A 50 -19.46 -0.28 -4.72
N ASP A 51 -20.51 -1.05 -4.40
CA ASP A 51 -20.36 -2.29 -3.62
C ASP A 51 -19.66 -3.34 -4.51
N VAL A 52 -18.34 -3.49 -4.27
CA VAL A 52 -17.43 -4.31 -5.08
C VAL A 52 -17.85 -5.78 -5.10
N VAL A 53 -18.33 -6.29 -3.97
CA VAL A 53 -18.70 -7.70 -3.79
C VAL A 53 -20.01 -8.03 -4.50
N ARG A 54 -21.03 -7.16 -4.38
CA ARG A 54 -22.30 -7.32 -5.11
C ARG A 54 -22.11 -7.17 -6.62
N ALA A 55 -21.33 -6.17 -7.05
CA ALA A 55 -21.08 -5.90 -8.46
C ALA A 55 -20.30 -7.03 -9.17
N ALA A 56 -19.42 -7.75 -8.46
CA ALA A 56 -18.69 -8.92 -8.98
C ALA A 56 -19.46 -10.25 -8.88
N HIS A 57 -20.73 -10.21 -8.43
CA HIS A 57 -21.58 -11.38 -8.17
C HIS A 57 -20.88 -12.43 -7.29
N LEU A 58 -20.40 -11.98 -6.13
CA LEU A 58 -19.76 -12.82 -5.11
C LEU A 58 -20.68 -13.02 -3.90
N HIS A 59 -20.36 -14.02 -3.08
CA HIS A 59 -21.10 -14.34 -1.87
C HIS A 59 -20.93 -13.23 -0.81
N PRO A 60 -21.93 -12.94 0.06
CA PRO A 60 -21.80 -11.88 1.07
C PRO A 60 -20.70 -12.06 2.12
N SER A 61 -20.07 -13.24 2.19
CA SER A 61 -18.90 -13.52 3.04
C SER A 61 -17.57 -13.02 2.46
N TYR A 62 -17.57 -12.36 1.31
CA TYR A 62 -16.38 -11.71 0.76
C TYR A 62 -16.22 -10.30 1.33
N GLU A 63 -14.96 -9.92 1.60
CA GLU A 63 -14.55 -8.59 2.01
C GLU A 63 -13.57 -7.98 1.02
N LEU A 64 -13.62 -6.65 0.85
CA LEU A 64 -12.65 -5.84 0.12
C LEU A 64 -11.43 -5.57 1.01
N VAL A 65 -10.26 -6.03 0.56
CA VAL A 65 -9.01 -5.96 1.36
C VAL A 65 -8.07 -4.86 0.86
N ASP A 66 -7.97 -4.69 -0.46
CA ASP A 66 -7.17 -3.65 -1.09
C ASP A 66 -7.77 -3.28 -2.46
N TRP A 67 -7.49 -2.09 -2.95
CA TRP A 67 -7.86 -1.63 -4.28
C TRP A 67 -6.87 -0.59 -4.80
N LYS A 68 -6.74 -0.51 -6.13
CA LYS A 68 -5.89 0.46 -6.82
C LYS A 68 -6.63 0.97 -8.04
N ARG A 69 -6.72 2.31 -8.15
CA ARG A 69 -7.15 2.98 -9.38
C ARG A 69 -5.98 2.99 -10.37
N VAL A 70 -6.20 2.49 -11.58
CA VAL A 70 -5.17 2.33 -12.61
C VAL A 70 -5.49 3.29 -13.75
N GLY A 71 -4.76 4.41 -13.78
CA GLY A 71 -5.06 5.52 -14.69
C GLY A 71 -6.43 6.13 -14.43
N ASP A 72 -7.06 6.64 -15.50
CA ASP A 72 -8.38 7.28 -15.44
C ASP A 72 -9.55 6.30 -15.56
N THR A 73 -9.33 5.14 -16.20
CA THR A 73 -10.36 4.28 -16.80
C THR A 73 -10.49 2.89 -16.19
N LYS A 74 -9.57 2.45 -15.31
CA LYS A 74 -9.58 1.12 -14.69
C LYS A 74 -9.51 1.20 -13.16
N LEU A 75 -10.21 0.29 -12.50
CA LEU A 75 -10.15 0.06 -11.06
C LEU A 75 -9.92 -1.43 -10.82
N VAL A 76 -8.92 -1.76 -10.01
CA VAL A 76 -8.54 -3.13 -9.64
C VAL A 76 -8.79 -3.31 -8.14
N ALA A 77 -9.48 -4.38 -7.74
CA ALA A 77 -9.80 -4.65 -6.34
C ALA A 77 -9.46 -6.09 -5.94
N LEU A 78 -9.06 -6.27 -4.68
CA LEU A 78 -8.73 -7.55 -4.05
C LEU A 78 -9.84 -7.93 -3.07
N VAL A 79 -10.39 -9.13 -3.23
CA VAL A 79 -11.38 -9.68 -2.28
C VAL A 79 -11.00 -11.08 -1.81
N ARG A 80 -11.23 -11.36 -0.54
CA ARG A 80 -11.09 -12.69 0.09
C ARG A 80 -12.34 -13.05 0.87
N SER A 81 -12.43 -14.28 1.39
CA SER A 81 -13.58 -14.69 2.20
C SER A 81 -13.20 -15.59 3.38
N ALA A 82 -13.76 -15.28 4.55
CA ALA A 82 -13.60 -16.07 5.78
C ALA A 82 -14.26 -17.48 5.73
N LEU A 83 -14.95 -17.82 4.64
CA LEU A 83 -15.45 -19.17 4.36
C LEU A 83 -14.46 -20.04 3.57
N VAL A 84 -13.32 -19.51 3.11
CA VAL A 84 -12.29 -20.31 2.45
C VAL A 84 -11.75 -21.38 3.40
N ARG A 85 -11.56 -22.60 2.90
CA ARG A 85 -10.90 -23.69 3.61
C ARG A 85 -9.89 -24.33 2.67
N VAL A 86 -8.71 -24.62 3.18
CA VAL A 86 -7.59 -25.21 2.45
C VAL A 86 -7.13 -26.45 3.21
N LYS A 87 -6.66 -27.47 2.49
CA LYS A 87 -6.02 -28.64 3.07
C LYS A 87 -4.70 -28.96 2.37
N PHE A 88 -3.81 -29.58 3.12
CA PHE A 88 -2.58 -30.17 2.62
C PHE A 88 -2.70 -31.70 2.71
N GLN A 89 -2.53 -32.42 1.62
CA GLN A 89 -2.54 -33.88 1.63
C GLN A 89 -1.15 -34.37 2.04
N ASP A 90 -0.96 -34.70 3.32
CA ASP A 90 0.33 -35.09 3.92
C ASP A 90 0.67 -36.58 3.77
N THR A 91 -0.30 -37.39 3.37
CA THR A 91 -0.21 -38.85 3.25
C THR A 91 -0.78 -39.32 1.91
N THR A 92 -0.15 -40.34 1.32
CA THR A 92 -0.50 -40.85 -0.02
C THR A 92 -0.83 -42.33 0.06
N SER A 93 -2.05 -42.71 -0.33
CA SER A 93 -2.44 -44.12 -0.51
C SER A 93 -1.69 -44.74 -1.68
N SER A 94 -1.23 -45.97 -1.55
CA SER A 94 -0.42 -46.72 -2.53
C SER A 94 -1.04 -46.84 -3.93
N ASP A 95 -2.36 -46.65 -4.05
CA ASP A 95 -3.14 -47.09 -5.21
C ASP A 95 -3.53 -45.96 -6.18
N GLN A 96 -2.98 -44.75 -6.02
CA GLN A 96 -3.33 -43.62 -6.89
C GLN A 96 -2.55 -43.59 -8.21
N SER A 97 -3.29 -43.76 -9.32
CA SER A 97 -2.79 -43.80 -10.70
C SER A 97 -2.42 -42.43 -11.30
N ASN A 98 -2.33 -41.36 -10.51
CA ASN A 98 -2.04 -40.01 -11.00
C ASN A 98 -1.08 -39.27 -10.06
N THR A 99 0.21 -39.36 -10.36
CA THR A 99 1.30 -38.72 -9.60
C THR A 99 1.39 -37.21 -9.79
N ASN A 100 0.60 -36.59 -10.65
CA ASN A 100 0.66 -35.16 -10.98
C ASN A 100 -0.40 -34.31 -10.24
N GLN A 101 -0.83 -34.75 -9.05
CA GLN A 101 -1.76 -33.99 -8.22
C GLN A 101 -1.02 -32.97 -7.34
N ASN A 102 -1.68 -31.82 -7.10
CA ASN A 102 -1.21 -30.83 -6.14
C ASN A 102 -1.61 -31.29 -4.73
N ALA A 103 -0.66 -31.38 -3.80
CA ALA A 103 -0.97 -31.71 -2.41
C ALA A 103 -1.78 -30.59 -1.72
N LEU A 104 -1.75 -29.36 -2.23
CA LEU A 104 -2.61 -28.26 -1.78
C LEU A 104 -3.92 -28.20 -2.57
N SER A 105 -5.05 -28.23 -1.86
CA SER A 105 -6.38 -28.09 -2.45
C SER A 105 -7.33 -27.31 -1.54
N PHE A 106 -8.36 -26.69 -2.13
CA PHE A 106 -9.45 -26.10 -1.35
C PHE A 106 -10.37 -27.20 -0.83
N ASP A 107 -10.80 -27.10 0.43
CA ASP A 107 -11.75 -28.03 1.03
C ASP A 107 -13.17 -27.48 0.96
N THR A 108 -13.81 -27.71 -0.19
CA THR A 108 -15.19 -27.29 -0.45
C THR A 108 -16.21 -27.89 0.54
N GLN A 109 -15.92 -29.06 1.14
CA GLN A 109 -16.82 -29.68 2.13
C GLN A 109 -16.75 -28.93 3.46
N GLU A 110 -15.56 -28.63 3.96
CA GLU A 110 -15.39 -27.82 5.17
C GLU A 110 -15.83 -26.36 4.96
N SER A 111 -15.68 -25.79 3.75
CA SER A 111 -16.28 -24.48 3.43
C SER A 111 -17.81 -24.49 3.52
N GLN A 112 -18.47 -25.53 2.99
CA GLN A 112 -19.93 -25.66 3.07
C GLN A 112 -20.40 -25.91 4.51
N LYS A 113 -19.66 -26.70 5.29
CA LYS A 113 -19.90 -26.92 6.73
C LYS A 113 -19.74 -25.63 7.54
N ALA A 114 -18.76 -24.79 7.20
CA ALA A 114 -18.60 -23.46 7.80
C ALA A 114 -19.75 -22.50 7.42
N LEU A 115 -20.26 -22.56 6.18
CA LEU A 115 -21.40 -21.75 5.73
C LEU A 115 -22.70 -22.10 6.50
N ASN A 116 -22.96 -23.39 6.70
CA ASN A 116 -24.18 -23.86 7.36
C ASN A 116 -24.22 -23.55 8.88
N GLY A 117 -23.08 -23.18 9.48
CA GLY A 117 -22.92 -23.17 10.93
C GLY A 117 -23.10 -24.55 11.55
N SER A 118 -23.13 -24.64 12.88
CA SER A 118 -23.24 -25.91 13.62
C SER A 118 -24.63 -26.59 13.55
N GLN A 119 -25.40 -26.38 12.48
CA GLN A 119 -26.65 -27.10 12.22
C GLN A 119 -26.38 -28.50 11.65
N SER A 120 -26.02 -29.42 12.54
CA SER A 120 -26.18 -30.86 12.31
C SER A 120 -27.67 -31.21 12.21
N GLY A 121 -28.22 -31.27 10.99
CA GLY A 121 -29.52 -31.90 10.75
C GLY A 121 -30.51 -31.17 9.83
N SER A 122 -30.14 -30.90 8.58
CA SER A 122 -31.09 -30.89 7.46
C SER A 122 -30.34 -31.13 6.15
N SER A 123 -30.77 -32.10 5.35
CA SER A 123 -30.18 -32.43 4.05
C SER A 123 -30.71 -31.57 2.90
N ASP A 124 -31.64 -30.67 3.18
CA ASP A 124 -32.45 -30.01 2.14
C ASP A 124 -31.96 -28.58 1.86
N THR A 125 -30.87 -28.46 1.11
CA THR A 125 -30.48 -27.22 0.39
C THR A 125 -30.32 -27.49 -1.11
N SER A 126 -31.40 -27.96 -1.74
CA SER A 126 -31.53 -28.02 -3.19
C SER A 126 -31.59 -26.61 -3.82
N GLY A 127 -30.44 -25.94 -3.94
CA GLY A 127 -30.36 -24.65 -4.63
C GLY A 127 -29.06 -23.84 -4.52
N SER A 128 -28.16 -24.12 -3.56
CA SER A 128 -26.91 -23.35 -3.40
C SER A 128 -25.76 -23.95 -4.21
N ASN A 129 -25.20 -23.20 -5.15
CA ASN A 129 -24.03 -23.60 -5.92
C ASN A 129 -22.81 -23.83 -5.01
N SER A 130 -22.24 -25.03 -5.08
CA SER A 130 -20.99 -25.39 -4.39
C SER A 130 -19.83 -24.53 -4.87
N GLN A 131 -19.05 -23.95 -3.95
CA GLN A 131 -17.93 -23.05 -4.24
C GLN A 131 -16.83 -23.17 -3.17
N ASP A 132 -15.58 -22.91 -3.55
CA ASP A 132 -14.41 -23.00 -2.66
C ASP A 132 -14.04 -21.69 -1.93
N PHE A 133 -14.75 -20.60 -2.20
CA PHE A 133 -14.55 -19.29 -1.57
C PHE A 133 -13.11 -18.71 -1.72
N ALA A 134 -12.37 -19.15 -2.74
CA ALA A 134 -11.04 -18.61 -3.06
C ALA A 134 -11.06 -17.09 -3.28
N SER A 135 -9.96 -16.42 -2.96
CA SER A 135 -9.79 -14.98 -3.19
C SER A 135 -9.73 -14.63 -4.68
N TYR A 136 -10.16 -13.42 -5.03
CA TYR A 136 -10.21 -12.93 -6.41
C TYR A 136 -9.58 -11.54 -6.53
N VAL A 137 -8.89 -11.32 -7.65
CA VAL A 137 -8.68 -9.97 -8.21
C VAL A 137 -9.86 -9.66 -9.13
N LEU A 138 -10.43 -8.47 -8.97
CA LEU A 138 -11.58 -7.97 -9.70
C LEU A 138 -11.15 -6.79 -10.57
N ILE A 139 -11.57 -6.79 -11.83
CA ILE A 139 -11.31 -5.70 -12.79
C ILE A 139 -12.61 -4.99 -13.09
N PHE A 140 -12.60 -3.68 -12.90
CA PHE A 140 -13.70 -2.77 -13.23
C PHE A 140 -13.24 -1.71 -14.22
N LYS A 141 -14.14 -1.35 -15.13
CA LYS A 141 -13.96 -0.28 -16.10
C LYS A 141 -14.83 0.92 -15.75
N ALA A 142 -14.28 2.11 -15.97
CA ALA A 142 -14.98 3.37 -15.78
C ALA A 142 -16.18 3.51 -16.72
N ALA A 143 -17.26 4.06 -16.18
CA ALA A 143 -18.49 4.39 -16.87
C ALA A 143 -18.93 5.83 -16.51
N PRO A 144 -19.84 6.45 -17.29
CA PRO A 144 -20.27 7.84 -17.07
C PRO A 144 -20.79 8.09 -15.64
N ARG A 145 -20.74 9.36 -15.18
CA ARG A 145 -21.15 9.79 -13.83
C ARG A 145 -20.33 9.17 -12.69
N ALA A 146 -19.03 8.94 -12.93
CA ALA A 146 -18.11 8.24 -12.02
C ALA A 146 -18.68 6.92 -11.48
N THR A 147 -19.19 6.09 -12.39
CA THR A 147 -19.64 4.74 -12.07
C THR A 147 -18.64 3.72 -12.59
N TRP A 148 -18.73 2.49 -12.12
CA TRP A 148 -17.83 1.39 -12.46
C TRP A 148 -18.63 0.18 -12.91
N VAL A 149 -18.20 -0.45 -14.00
CA VAL A 149 -18.79 -1.68 -14.54
C VAL A 149 -17.81 -2.83 -14.34
N PHE A 150 -18.27 -3.92 -13.75
CA PHE A 150 -17.49 -5.14 -13.59
C PHE A 150 -17.17 -5.76 -14.96
N GLU A 151 -15.89 -6.00 -15.24
CA GLU A 151 -15.45 -6.66 -16.48
C GLU A 151 -15.15 -8.13 -16.27
N ARG A 152 -14.36 -8.48 -15.24
CA ARG A 152 -13.91 -9.85 -14.98
C ARG A 152 -13.35 -10.05 -13.58
N LYS A 153 -13.26 -11.32 -13.17
CA LYS A 153 -12.54 -11.77 -11.96
C LYS A 153 -11.50 -12.83 -12.29
N ILE A 154 -10.38 -12.79 -11.54
CA ILE A 154 -9.21 -13.65 -11.70
C ILE A 154 -9.01 -14.38 -10.38
N LYS A 155 -9.14 -15.70 -10.38
CA LYS A 155 -9.06 -16.52 -9.16
C LYS A 155 -7.62 -16.73 -8.72
N LEU A 156 -7.32 -16.40 -7.47
CA LEU A 156 -6.02 -16.63 -6.85
C LEU A 156 -5.93 -18.09 -6.40
N ALA A 157 -5.42 -18.95 -7.28
CA ALA A 157 -5.26 -20.38 -7.00
C ALA A 157 -4.07 -20.63 -6.08
N LEU A 158 -4.16 -21.72 -5.31
CA LEU A 158 -3.09 -22.21 -4.45
C LEU A 158 -1.78 -22.43 -5.23
N PRO A 159 -0.61 -22.27 -4.60
CA PRO A 159 0.66 -22.66 -5.21
C PRO A 159 0.68 -24.16 -5.51
N TYR A 160 1.54 -24.56 -6.45
CA TYR A 160 1.74 -25.96 -6.80
C TYR A 160 2.83 -26.59 -5.92
N VAL A 161 2.53 -27.77 -5.39
CA VAL A 161 3.49 -28.70 -4.78
C VAL A 161 3.03 -30.12 -5.11
N LYS A 162 3.87 -30.89 -5.80
CA LYS A 162 3.53 -32.25 -6.22
C LYS A 162 3.35 -33.15 -5.00
N GLN A 163 2.29 -33.93 -4.96
CA GLN A 163 2.13 -34.99 -3.95
C GLN A 163 3.03 -36.18 -4.30
N GLU A 164 3.92 -36.57 -3.39
CA GLU A 164 4.81 -37.73 -3.58
C GLU A 164 4.22 -39.01 -2.96
N SER A 165 4.48 -40.16 -3.59
CA SER A 165 4.04 -41.47 -3.10
C SER A 165 4.98 -42.04 -2.04
N GLN A 166 4.43 -42.66 -1.01
CA GLN A 166 5.25 -43.42 -0.05
C GLN A 166 5.82 -44.68 -0.73
N GLY A 167 7.15 -44.83 -0.70
CA GLY A 167 7.81 -46.07 -1.12
C GLY A 167 8.04 -46.25 -2.62
N SER A 168 7.86 -45.23 -3.46
CA SER A 168 8.42 -45.28 -4.81
C SER A 168 9.95 -45.17 -4.73
N ASP A 169 10.67 -46.13 -5.31
CA ASP A 169 12.14 -46.12 -5.48
C ASP A 169 12.66 -45.01 -6.42
N ASP A 170 11.81 -44.03 -6.73
CA ASP A 170 12.21 -42.62 -6.93
C ASP A 170 12.74 -41.98 -5.62
N GLN A 171 13.52 -42.75 -4.83
CA GLN A 171 14.53 -42.21 -3.92
C GLN A 171 15.51 -41.43 -4.79
N GLY A 172 15.20 -40.14 -5.01
CA GLY A 172 15.76 -39.27 -6.04
C GLY A 172 17.02 -39.82 -6.70
N SER A 173 16.86 -40.59 -7.78
CA SER A 173 17.99 -41.27 -8.44
C SER A 173 18.99 -40.28 -9.07
N ASN A 174 18.70 -38.98 -8.97
CA ASN A 174 19.47 -37.83 -9.39
C ASN A 174 19.66 -36.76 -8.27
N GLY A 175 19.36 -37.07 -6.99
CA GLY A 175 19.64 -36.18 -5.85
C GLY A 175 18.88 -34.84 -5.82
N LYS A 176 17.67 -34.75 -6.40
CA LYS A 176 16.83 -33.53 -6.39
C LYS A 176 16.09 -33.36 -5.05
N GLY A 177 16.02 -32.13 -4.54
CA GLY A 177 15.26 -31.78 -3.32
C GLY A 177 13.74 -31.75 -3.53
N SER A 178 12.98 -31.75 -2.43
CA SER A 178 11.51 -31.80 -2.40
C SER A 178 10.91 -30.83 -1.40
N LEU A 179 10.17 -29.84 -1.91
CA LEU A 179 9.35 -28.96 -1.08
C LEU A 179 8.25 -29.72 -0.33
N TYR A 180 7.68 -30.78 -0.92
CA TYR A 180 6.61 -31.57 -0.31
C TYR A 180 7.05 -32.20 1.02
N LYS A 181 8.27 -32.77 1.06
CA LYS A 181 8.86 -33.30 2.30
C LYS A 181 9.05 -32.22 3.37
N THR A 182 9.43 -31.00 2.98
CA THR A 182 9.51 -29.88 3.94
C THR A 182 8.14 -29.51 4.48
N LEU A 183 7.10 -29.46 3.65
CA LEU A 183 5.74 -29.09 4.08
C LEU A 183 5.09 -30.12 5.02
N GLN A 184 5.45 -31.41 4.95
CA GLN A 184 4.97 -32.44 5.88
C GLN A 184 5.40 -32.18 7.33
N ASP A 185 6.62 -31.68 7.55
CA ASP A 185 7.17 -31.39 8.87
C ASP A 185 7.26 -29.90 9.19
N LEU A 186 6.76 -29.03 8.32
CA LEU A 186 6.80 -27.59 8.53
C LEU A 186 5.95 -27.19 9.74
N LEU A 187 6.60 -26.58 10.73
CA LEU A 187 5.94 -25.92 11.85
C LEU A 187 5.85 -24.41 11.62
N VAL A 188 4.71 -23.81 11.97
CA VAL A 188 4.52 -22.35 11.95
C VAL A 188 4.03 -21.86 13.30
N GLU A 189 4.66 -20.81 13.84
CA GLU A 189 4.25 -20.14 15.08
C GLU A 189 2.87 -19.49 14.94
N GLN A 190 2.07 -19.46 16.02
CA GLN A 190 0.87 -18.64 16.06
C GLN A 190 1.20 -17.14 15.86
N PRO A 191 0.37 -16.37 15.14
CA PRO A 191 0.60 -14.95 14.89
C PRO A 191 0.90 -14.13 16.15
N VAL A 192 1.84 -13.18 16.07
CA VAL A 192 2.11 -12.22 17.16
C VAL A 192 1.03 -11.15 17.14
N THR A 193 0.30 -11.00 18.24
CA THR A 193 -0.78 -10.00 18.34
C THR A 193 -0.27 -8.69 18.95
N PRO A 194 -1.00 -7.57 18.82
CA PRO A 194 -0.70 -6.33 19.54
C PRO A 194 -0.60 -6.51 21.07
N TYR A 195 -1.21 -7.56 21.62
CA TYR A 195 -1.22 -7.87 23.05
C TYR A 195 -0.17 -8.88 23.50
N THR A 196 0.60 -9.49 22.58
CA THR A 196 1.70 -10.40 22.93
C THR A 196 2.78 -9.66 23.73
N PRO A 197 3.05 -10.02 25.00
CA PRO A 197 4.08 -9.37 25.81
C PRO A 197 5.48 -9.92 25.52
N ASN A 198 6.54 -9.20 25.93
CA ASN A 198 7.94 -9.67 25.81
C ASN A 198 8.14 -11.08 26.39
N ALA A 199 7.69 -11.33 27.62
CA ALA A 199 7.77 -12.66 28.23
C ALA A 199 6.93 -13.73 27.49
N GLY A 200 5.87 -13.34 26.79
CA GLY A 200 5.12 -14.21 25.90
C GLY A 200 5.95 -14.69 24.71
N LEU A 201 6.97 -13.94 24.29
CA LEU A 201 7.91 -14.33 23.23
C LEU A 201 9.12 -15.14 23.73
N ALA A 202 9.50 -15.00 25.00
CA ALA A 202 10.67 -15.63 25.60
C ALA A 202 10.54 -17.17 25.69
N ARG A 203 11.45 -17.93 25.05
CA ARG A 203 11.51 -19.41 25.19
C ARG A 203 12.77 -19.81 25.93
N VAL A 204 12.70 -20.89 26.71
CA VAL A 204 13.86 -21.40 27.45
C VAL A 204 15.01 -21.68 26.49
N ASN A 205 16.22 -21.23 26.84
CA ASN A 205 17.43 -21.44 26.06
C ASN A 205 17.63 -22.92 25.72
N GLY A 206 18.11 -23.16 24.49
CA GLY A 206 18.59 -24.45 24.06
C GLY A 206 19.91 -24.84 24.75
N VAL A 207 20.38 -26.05 24.44
CA VAL A 207 21.64 -26.57 24.96
C VAL A 207 22.83 -25.76 24.42
N ALA A 208 23.93 -25.68 25.17
CA ALA A 208 25.17 -25.04 24.75
C ALA A 208 25.93 -25.89 23.70
N GLN A 209 26.67 -25.24 22.80
CA GLN A 209 27.33 -25.96 21.70
C GLN A 209 28.42 -26.94 22.14
N ASP A 210 29.04 -26.74 23.33
CA ASP A 210 29.98 -27.73 23.89
C ASP A 210 29.26 -29.03 24.28
N THR A 211 28.18 -28.96 25.07
CA THR A 211 27.36 -30.13 25.41
C THR A 211 26.78 -30.83 24.16
N VAL A 212 26.47 -30.10 23.08
CA VAL A 212 26.03 -30.71 21.80
C VAL A 212 27.13 -31.54 21.14
N HIS A 213 28.36 -31.01 21.01
CA HIS A 213 29.44 -31.67 20.24
C HIS A 213 30.25 -32.71 21.04
N PHE A 214 30.29 -32.57 22.36
CA PHE A 214 31.08 -33.39 23.28
C PHE A 214 30.21 -34.33 24.14
N GLY A 215 28.95 -33.98 24.37
CA GLY A 215 28.10 -34.64 25.37
C GLY A 215 28.29 -34.05 26.76
N SER A 216 27.33 -34.34 27.66
CA SER A 216 27.41 -33.96 29.07
C SER A 216 28.64 -34.56 29.75
N ASP A 217 29.19 -33.82 30.71
CA ASP A 217 30.37 -34.15 31.52
C ASP A 217 31.69 -34.27 30.73
N GLN A 218 31.70 -33.92 29.45
CA GLN A 218 32.88 -33.93 28.56
C GLN A 218 33.23 -32.54 27.98
N GLU A 219 32.48 -31.49 28.36
CA GLU A 219 32.64 -30.13 27.85
C GLU A 219 34.04 -29.53 28.13
N SER A 220 34.70 -29.98 29.20
CA SER A 220 36.07 -29.56 29.56
C SER A 220 37.12 -29.86 28.47
N SER A 221 36.83 -30.82 27.58
CA SER A 221 37.68 -31.18 26.44
C SER A 221 37.61 -30.20 25.25
N TRP A 222 36.73 -29.19 25.30
CA TRP A 222 36.52 -28.20 24.23
C TRP A 222 37.84 -27.64 23.68
N ASN A 223 38.72 -27.12 24.55
CA ASN A 223 39.92 -26.41 24.11
C ASN A 223 40.92 -27.31 23.35
N SER A 224 41.03 -28.58 23.73
CA SER A 224 41.93 -29.54 23.08
C SER A 224 41.32 -30.21 21.84
N GLN A 225 39.98 -30.28 21.74
CA GLN A 225 39.30 -31.05 20.70
C GLN A 225 38.45 -30.22 19.71
N ARG A 226 38.18 -28.93 19.95
CA ARG A 226 37.36 -28.10 19.03
C ARG A 226 37.86 -28.11 17.58
N SER A 227 39.18 -28.20 17.37
CA SER A 227 39.79 -28.27 16.03
C SER A 227 39.31 -29.50 15.23
N GLN A 228 39.29 -30.69 15.84
CA GLN A 228 38.83 -31.93 15.19
C GLN A 228 37.30 -32.03 15.04
N LYS A 229 36.54 -31.02 15.48
CA LYS A 229 35.08 -30.94 15.39
C LYS A 229 34.59 -29.86 14.41
N GLY A 230 35.49 -29.18 13.68
CA GLY A 230 35.12 -28.04 12.81
C GLY A 230 34.83 -26.75 13.59
N LEU A 231 35.41 -26.63 14.80
CA LEU A 231 35.25 -25.51 15.73
C LEU A 231 36.62 -24.92 16.10
N LYS A 232 37.60 -25.01 15.18
CA LYS A 232 38.95 -24.46 15.40
C LYS A 232 38.88 -22.99 15.83
N ASN A 233 39.61 -22.66 16.89
CA ASN A 233 39.66 -21.33 17.52
C ASN A 233 38.33 -20.75 18.04
N ASN A 234 37.19 -21.46 17.95
CA ASN A 234 35.90 -20.96 18.43
C ASN A 234 35.94 -20.65 19.94
N PRO A 235 35.69 -19.40 20.36
CA PRO A 235 35.86 -18.97 21.75
C PRO A 235 34.60 -19.18 22.62
N GLY A 236 33.46 -19.57 22.04
CA GLY A 236 32.16 -19.56 22.71
C GLY A 236 31.58 -20.96 23.00
N PRO A 237 32.20 -21.83 23.83
CA PRO A 237 31.66 -23.15 24.15
C PRO A 237 30.24 -23.11 24.69
N LYS A 238 29.93 -22.05 25.47
CA LYS A 238 28.62 -21.79 26.08
C LYS A 238 27.64 -21.01 25.18
N ALA A 239 27.96 -20.79 23.91
CA ALA A 239 27.03 -20.21 22.96
C ALA A 239 25.80 -21.14 22.80
N VAL A 240 24.61 -20.55 22.94
CA VAL A 240 23.33 -21.26 22.93
C VAL A 240 23.00 -21.73 21.50
N THR A 241 22.56 -22.99 21.35
CA THR A 241 22.27 -23.59 20.04
C THR A 241 20.84 -23.36 19.52
N GLY A 242 19.98 -22.71 20.32
CA GLY A 242 18.62 -22.33 19.92
C GLY A 242 17.68 -22.20 21.13
N PHE A 243 16.45 -22.69 21.01
CA PHE A 243 15.43 -22.56 22.07
C PHE A 243 14.51 -23.79 22.11
N LYS A 244 14.01 -24.13 23.32
CA LYS A 244 13.14 -25.29 23.53
C LYS A 244 11.72 -25.05 23.00
N LEU A 245 11.09 -26.14 22.51
CA LEU A 245 9.78 -26.17 21.86
C LEU A 245 8.72 -26.96 22.66
N ASP A 246 9.03 -27.35 23.90
CA ASP A 246 8.13 -28.07 24.81
C ASP A 246 7.11 -27.14 25.51
N LYS A 247 7.41 -25.84 25.55
CA LYS A 247 6.58 -24.78 26.14
C LYS A 247 6.47 -23.57 25.22
N GLY A 248 5.67 -22.60 25.65
CA GLY A 248 5.47 -21.33 24.99
C GLY A 248 4.39 -21.33 23.91
N ARG A 249 4.36 -20.22 23.15
CA ARG A 249 3.38 -19.98 22.06
C ARG A 249 3.40 -21.14 21.06
N ALA A 250 2.22 -21.51 20.57
CA ALA A 250 1.99 -22.68 19.74
C ALA A 250 2.77 -22.65 18.42
N TYR A 251 3.41 -23.78 18.12
CA TYR A 251 3.89 -24.13 16.78
C TYR A 251 3.03 -25.27 16.23
N ARG A 252 2.57 -25.17 14.99
CA ARG A 252 1.58 -26.09 14.42
C ARG A 252 1.93 -26.48 12.99
N LYS A 253 1.64 -27.73 12.62
CA LYS A 253 1.72 -28.21 11.23
C LYS A 253 0.61 -27.62 10.37
N LEU A 254 0.77 -27.69 9.05
CA LEU A 254 -0.15 -27.08 8.06
C LEU A 254 -1.64 -27.48 8.24
N ASN A 255 -1.92 -28.73 8.58
CA ASN A 255 -3.28 -29.25 8.79
C ASN A 255 -3.80 -29.08 10.23
N GLU A 256 -2.98 -28.59 11.15
CA GLU A 256 -3.36 -28.33 12.54
C GLU A 256 -3.86 -26.88 12.70
N SER A 257 -4.45 -26.56 13.84
CA SER A 257 -4.96 -25.23 14.16
C SER A 257 -4.16 -24.56 15.28
N TRP A 258 -3.92 -23.26 15.15
CA TRP A 258 -3.47 -22.43 16.26
C TRP A 258 -4.59 -22.23 17.29
N PRO A 259 -4.26 -22.08 18.58
CA PRO A 259 -5.21 -21.65 19.59
C PRO A 259 -5.48 -20.14 19.51
N VAL A 260 -6.66 -19.70 19.97
CA VAL A 260 -6.96 -18.28 20.26
C VAL A 260 -6.24 -17.74 21.51
N TYR A 261 -5.62 -18.63 22.28
CA TYR A 261 -4.91 -18.32 23.51
C TYR A 261 -3.40 -18.15 23.26
N GLU A 262 -2.76 -17.26 24.00
CA GLU A 262 -1.29 -17.15 24.02
C GLU A 262 -0.76 -17.00 25.46
N PRO A 263 0.40 -17.59 25.80
CA PRO A 263 0.95 -17.50 27.15
C PRO A 263 1.48 -16.09 27.47
N LEU A 264 1.26 -15.64 28.70
CA LEU A 264 1.88 -14.43 29.27
C LEU A 264 3.40 -14.57 29.45
N ASP A 265 3.86 -15.79 29.69
CA ASP A 265 5.27 -16.15 29.86
C ASP A 265 5.53 -17.51 29.21
N SER A 266 6.18 -17.50 28.04
CA SER A 266 6.48 -18.69 27.26
C SER A 266 7.60 -19.56 27.86
N THR A 267 8.32 -19.09 28.88
CA THR A 267 9.29 -19.90 29.62
C THR A 267 8.61 -20.85 30.61
N LYS A 268 7.36 -20.56 30.98
CA LYS A 268 6.58 -21.29 32.00
C LYS A 268 5.32 -21.96 31.47
N ASN A 269 4.55 -21.26 30.64
CA ASN A 269 3.22 -21.66 30.18
C ASN A 269 3.21 -22.01 28.68
N GLY A 270 2.09 -22.54 28.18
CA GLY A 270 1.97 -23.01 26.80
C GLY A 270 2.63 -24.37 26.57
N LYS A 271 2.59 -24.82 25.31
CA LYS A 271 3.00 -26.17 24.91
C LYS A 271 3.89 -26.20 23.66
N GLY A 272 4.25 -25.04 23.09
CA GLY A 272 5.11 -24.98 21.91
C GLY A 272 4.58 -25.86 20.77
N LYS A 273 5.38 -26.84 20.33
CA LYS A 273 5.00 -27.81 19.28
C LYS A 273 4.20 -29.02 19.78
N ASP A 274 4.05 -29.21 21.10
CA ASP A 274 3.31 -30.33 21.70
C ASP A 274 1.80 -30.14 21.56
N LYS A 275 1.29 -30.48 20.37
CA LYS A 275 -0.14 -30.46 20.02
C LYS A 275 -0.95 -31.47 20.84
N ASP A 276 -0.39 -32.62 21.20
CA ASP A 276 -1.12 -33.67 21.92
C ASP A 276 -1.27 -33.33 23.40
N GLY A 277 -0.22 -32.83 24.06
CA GLY A 277 -0.31 -32.29 25.42
C GLY A 277 -1.16 -31.02 25.51
N TRP A 278 -1.21 -30.21 24.45
CA TRP A 278 -2.18 -29.12 24.32
C TRP A 278 -3.62 -29.62 24.30
N THR A 279 -3.95 -30.55 23.38
CA THR A 279 -5.31 -31.10 23.25
C THR A 279 -5.76 -31.87 24.50
N THR A 280 -4.85 -32.59 25.15
CA THR A 280 -5.16 -33.43 26.32
C THR A 280 -5.33 -32.63 27.63
N SER A 281 -4.70 -31.46 27.75
CA SER A 281 -4.71 -30.70 29.02
C SER A 281 -4.58 -29.18 28.88
N GLY A 282 -3.70 -28.70 27.98
CA GLY A 282 -3.40 -27.26 27.86
C GLY A 282 -4.60 -26.41 27.43
N ALA A 283 -5.45 -26.93 26.52
CA ALA A 283 -6.63 -26.24 26.05
C ALA A 283 -7.66 -25.99 27.17
N SER A 284 -7.91 -26.98 28.04
CA SER A 284 -8.79 -26.83 29.20
C SER A 284 -8.23 -25.89 30.26
N GLU A 285 -6.91 -25.88 30.46
CA GLU A 285 -6.25 -24.94 31.37
C GLU A 285 -6.38 -23.49 30.87
N ALA A 286 -6.04 -23.24 29.61
CA ALA A 286 -6.11 -21.91 29.00
C ALA A 286 -7.54 -21.36 28.97
N LYS A 287 -8.53 -22.21 28.65
CA LYS A 287 -9.95 -21.85 28.66
C LYS A 287 -10.47 -21.49 30.06
N GLY A 288 -9.94 -22.14 31.11
CA GLY A 288 -10.28 -21.84 32.51
C GLY A 288 -9.61 -20.58 33.06
N ASP A 289 -8.44 -20.21 32.54
CA ASP A 289 -7.70 -19.00 32.96
C ASP A 289 -8.11 -17.74 32.18
N ALA A 290 -8.44 -17.88 30.89
CA ALA A 290 -8.69 -16.80 29.95
C ALA A 290 -9.95 -17.02 29.07
N PRO A 291 -11.16 -17.12 29.65
CA PRO A 291 -12.39 -17.31 28.88
C PRO A 291 -12.70 -16.10 27.97
N LEU A 292 -13.40 -16.34 26.85
CA LEU A 292 -13.92 -15.29 25.96
C LEU A 292 -15.11 -14.57 26.62
N VAL A 293 -15.27 -13.25 26.42
CA VAL A 293 -16.43 -12.52 26.96
C VAL A 293 -17.75 -13.12 26.44
N SER A 294 -18.66 -13.45 27.36
CA SER A 294 -20.04 -13.78 27.01
C SER A 294 -20.98 -12.59 27.31
N SER A 295 -21.99 -12.39 26.47
CA SER A 295 -22.90 -11.24 26.53
C SER A 295 -23.77 -11.17 27.80
N THR A 296 -23.77 -12.22 28.63
CA THR A 296 -24.60 -12.35 29.83
C THR A 296 -24.06 -11.53 31.01
N GLU A 297 -22.73 -11.42 31.17
CA GLU A 297 -22.12 -10.72 32.32
C GLU A 297 -22.24 -9.20 32.20
N SER A 298 -22.25 -8.65 30.98
CA SER A 298 -22.43 -7.22 30.73
C SER A 298 -23.79 -6.67 31.18
N GLN A 299 -24.79 -7.51 31.43
CA GLN A 299 -26.10 -7.07 31.92
C GLN A 299 -26.16 -6.92 33.45
N MET A 300 -25.32 -7.61 34.24
CA MET A 300 -25.34 -7.46 35.70
C MET A 300 -24.56 -6.25 36.19
N ALA A 301 -23.50 -5.83 35.48
CA ALA A 301 -22.75 -4.61 35.81
C ALA A 301 -23.55 -3.31 35.55
N ALA A 302 -24.56 -3.35 34.68
CA ALA A 302 -25.36 -2.19 34.29
C ALA A 302 -26.53 -1.85 35.26
N VAL A 303 -26.74 -2.64 36.32
CA VAL A 303 -27.90 -2.51 37.22
C VAL A 303 -27.60 -1.69 38.49
N THR A 304 -26.33 -1.43 38.82
CA THR A 304 -25.95 -0.73 40.07
C THR A 304 -25.63 0.76 39.92
N ASP A 305 -25.68 1.33 38.72
CA ASP A 305 -25.39 2.77 38.51
C ASP A 305 -26.64 3.54 38.07
N SER A 306 -27.58 3.70 39.01
CA SER A 306 -28.61 4.73 38.91
C SER A 306 -28.98 5.25 40.31
N GLN A 307 -29.11 6.57 40.40
CA GLN A 307 -29.42 7.37 41.60
C GLN A 307 -28.28 7.58 42.63
N GLN A 308 -27.47 8.63 42.41
CA GLN A 308 -27.48 9.73 43.39
C GLN A 308 -27.20 11.10 42.77
N SER A 309 -28.22 11.96 42.79
CA SER A 309 -28.11 13.38 42.44
C SER A 309 -27.69 14.18 43.68
N GLY A 310 -26.65 15.00 43.57
CA GLY A 310 -26.25 15.95 44.61
C GLY A 310 -25.41 17.10 44.04
N HIS A 311 -25.91 18.33 44.15
CA HIS A 311 -25.16 19.54 43.78
C HIS A 311 -24.05 19.83 44.81
N ASN A 312 -22.89 20.33 44.36
CA ASN A 312 -22.33 21.60 44.87
C ASN A 312 -21.14 22.11 44.06
N SER A 313 -20.99 23.43 44.03
CA SER A 313 -20.00 24.17 43.24
C SER A 313 -18.66 24.34 43.98
N GLY A 314 -17.54 24.46 43.24
CA GLY A 314 -16.24 24.85 43.78
C GLY A 314 -15.17 25.04 42.70
N LEU A 315 -14.44 26.17 42.74
CA LEU A 315 -13.38 26.53 41.79
C LEU A 315 -11.97 26.24 42.36
N VAL A 316 -10.97 26.30 41.45
CA VAL A 316 -9.55 26.71 41.66
C VAL A 316 -8.44 25.63 41.76
N SER A 317 -7.40 25.88 40.95
CA SER A 317 -5.96 25.56 41.06
C SER A 317 -5.35 24.27 40.47
N LEU A 318 -4.54 24.54 39.43
CA LEU A 318 -3.30 23.88 39.09
C LEU A 318 -2.33 23.78 40.29
N ALA A 319 -1.76 22.60 40.57
CA ALA A 319 -0.47 22.46 41.25
C ALA A 319 0.14 21.06 41.02
N GLN A 320 1.48 21.01 40.92
CA GLN A 320 2.26 19.78 40.74
C GLN A 320 2.28 18.92 42.02
N ARG A 321 2.39 17.59 41.89
CA ARG A 321 3.41 16.79 42.59
C ARG A 321 3.45 15.32 42.16
N SER A 322 4.65 14.81 41.96
CA SER A 322 4.96 13.39 41.89
C SER A 322 4.77 12.72 43.26
N THR A 323 4.22 11.50 43.29
CA THR A 323 4.44 10.56 44.40
C THR A 323 4.32 9.11 43.92
N THR A 324 5.35 8.33 44.19
CA THR A 324 5.37 6.87 44.11
C THR A 324 4.32 6.27 45.05
N VAL A 325 3.52 5.30 44.60
CA VAL A 325 2.60 4.55 45.47
C VAL A 325 3.11 3.12 45.63
N ALA A 326 3.51 2.78 46.86
CA ALA A 326 3.87 1.42 47.23
C ALA A 326 2.63 0.55 47.42
N VAL A 327 2.68 -0.69 46.92
CA VAL A 327 1.62 -1.68 47.11
C VAL A 327 1.68 -2.21 48.55
N GLN A 328 0.72 -1.83 49.40
CA GLN A 328 0.46 -2.55 50.64
C GLN A 328 -0.46 -3.74 50.39
N LYS A 329 0.02 -4.91 50.77
CA LYS A 329 -0.71 -6.18 50.74
C LYS A 329 -1.60 -6.28 51.99
N SER A 330 -2.81 -6.81 51.85
CA SER A 330 -3.67 -7.16 52.99
C SER A 330 -4.42 -8.44 52.67
N ASP A 331 -3.91 -9.54 53.22
CA ASP A 331 -4.56 -10.85 53.13
C ASP A 331 -5.75 -10.89 54.11
N SER A 332 -6.88 -11.47 53.71
CA SER A 332 -7.88 -11.98 54.65
C SER A 332 -8.46 -13.29 54.11
N SER A 333 -8.53 -14.30 54.99
CA SER A 333 -8.88 -15.68 54.66
C SER A 333 -10.13 -16.11 55.42
N GLY A 334 -10.95 -16.95 54.78
CA GLY A 334 -11.96 -17.76 55.45
C GLY A 334 -13.42 -17.47 55.08
N SER A 335 -13.93 -18.19 54.08
CA SER A 335 -15.22 -18.88 54.20
C SER A 335 -15.33 -19.98 53.15
N GLN A 336 -15.97 -21.10 53.48
CA GLN A 336 -16.35 -22.12 52.50
C GLN A 336 -17.62 -21.66 51.77
N GLY A 337 -17.52 -21.41 50.46
CA GLY A 337 -18.63 -21.04 49.59
C GLY A 337 -18.46 -21.67 48.21
N GLN A 338 -19.51 -22.30 47.71
CA GLN A 338 -19.46 -23.16 46.52
C GLN A 338 -19.79 -22.35 45.26
N GLY A 339 -18.82 -22.22 44.34
CA GLY A 339 -19.11 -21.92 42.93
C GLY A 339 -19.01 -20.46 42.45
N THR A 340 -17.81 -19.87 42.48
CA THR A 340 -17.41 -18.80 41.54
C THR A 340 -15.99 -19.07 41.05
N THR A 341 -15.82 -19.31 39.74
CA THR A 341 -14.48 -19.35 39.12
C THR A 341 -13.99 -17.92 38.91
N ASP A 342 -13.07 -17.48 39.76
CA ASP A 342 -12.40 -16.19 39.56
C ASP A 342 -11.55 -16.23 38.27
N ASN A 343 -12.06 -15.63 37.19
CA ASN A 343 -11.31 -15.43 35.94
C ASN A 343 -10.14 -14.45 36.20
N LYS A 344 -8.90 -14.91 36.13
CA LYS A 344 -7.73 -14.12 36.59
C LYS A 344 -6.65 -13.84 35.55
N PHE A 345 -6.70 -14.42 34.34
CA PHE A 345 -5.72 -14.18 33.26
C PHE A 345 -4.26 -14.21 33.76
N GLN A 346 -3.87 -15.28 34.45
CA GLN A 346 -2.58 -15.39 35.15
C GLN A 346 -1.51 -16.13 34.32
N LYS A 347 -1.93 -16.96 33.37
CA LYS A 347 -1.06 -17.81 32.55
C LYS A 347 -1.19 -17.50 31.07
N TYR A 348 -2.39 -17.21 30.62
CA TYR A 348 -2.76 -17.00 29.22
C TYR A 348 -3.53 -15.68 29.01
N LEU A 349 -3.42 -15.16 27.81
CA LEU A 349 -4.30 -14.17 27.21
C LEU A 349 -5.22 -14.87 26.22
N ASN A 350 -6.40 -14.31 25.98
CA ASN A 350 -7.28 -14.70 24.88
C ASN A 350 -7.33 -13.54 23.88
N THR A 351 -6.80 -13.78 22.67
CA THR A 351 -6.60 -12.73 21.66
C THR A 351 -7.40 -12.96 20.39
N ALA A 352 -8.53 -13.68 20.48
CA ALA A 352 -9.47 -13.94 19.38
C ALA A 352 -9.82 -12.68 18.55
N GLN A 353 -10.17 -11.57 19.21
CA GLN A 353 -10.54 -10.32 18.54
C GLN A 353 -9.33 -9.64 17.86
N ALA A 354 -8.12 -9.82 18.38
CA ALA A 354 -6.90 -9.32 17.75
C ALA A 354 -6.52 -10.14 16.52
N LEU A 355 -6.62 -11.47 16.61
CA LEU A 355 -6.41 -12.38 15.49
C LEU A 355 -7.38 -12.07 14.33
N HIS A 356 -8.66 -11.87 14.63
CA HIS A 356 -9.66 -11.46 13.61
C HIS A 356 -9.26 -10.15 12.92
N GLN A 357 -8.88 -9.11 13.68
CA GLN A 357 -8.43 -7.83 13.13
C GLN A 357 -7.15 -7.95 12.26
N MET A 358 -6.27 -8.91 12.56
CA MET A 358 -5.09 -9.24 11.73
C MET A 358 -5.43 -10.03 10.45
N GLY A 359 -6.71 -10.33 10.20
CA GLY A 359 -7.17 -11.14 9.08
C GLY A 359 -7.05 -12.66 9.26
N VAL A 360 -6.89 -13.14 10.50
CA VAL A 360 -7.03 -14.57 10.83
C VAL A 360 -8.51 -14.88 10.94
N ILE A 361 -8.98 -15.96 10.30
CA ILE A 361 -10.38 -16.36 10.36
C ILE A 361 -10.70 -16.87 11.76
N VAL A 362 -11.60 -16.20 12.47
CA VAL A 362 -12.09 -16.55 13.82
C VAL A 362 -13.60 -16.78 13.75
N PRO A 363 -14.06 -18.04 13.54
CA PRO A 363 -15.42 -18.34 13.06
C PRO A 363 -16.59 -17.75 13.85
N SER A 364 -16.42 -17.51 15.15
CA SER A 364 -17.42 -16.93 16.05
C SER A 364 -17.60 -15.42 15.91
N LEU A 365 -16.56 -14.71 15.44
CA LEU A 365 -16.50 -13.26 15.30
C LEU A 365 -16.87 -12.78 13.88
N GLU A 366 -16.71 -13.63 12.86
CA GLU A 366 -17.02 -13.26 11.48
C GLU A 366 -18.47 -12.80 11.30
N THR A 367 -18.71 -11.71 10.57
CA THR A 367 -20.06 -11.19 10.31
C THR A 367 -20.33 -10.99 8.81
N TRP A 368 -21.52 -11.38 8.36
CA TRP A 368 -22.05 -11.05 7.04
C TRP A 368 -23.59 -11.19 7.02
N PRO A 369 -24.30 -10.51 6.09
CA PRO A 369 -25.75 -10.63 5.95
C PRO A 369 -26.19 -12.09 5.79
N GLY A 370 -27.15 -12.51 6.62
CA GLY A 370 -27.73 -13.86 6.59
C GLY A 370 -27.06 -14.91 7.47
N LYS A 371 -25.92 -14.62 8.12
CA LYS A 371 -25.35 -15.50 9.15
C LYS A 371 -26.24 -15.46 10.42
N PRO A 372 -26.60 -16.60 11.04
CA PRO A 372 -27.23 -16.60 12.37
C PRO A 372 -26.30 -15.93 13.39
N SER A 373 -26.82 -15.00 14.19
CA SER A 373 -25.99 -14.32 15.19
C SER A 373 -25.58 -15.28 16.31
N THR A 374 -24.29 -15.28 16.64
CA THR A 374 -23.69 -16.13 17.70
C THR A 374 -23.97 -15.61 19.12
N GLY A 375 -24.83 -14.59 19.27
CA GLY A 375 -25.09 -13.91 20.54
C GLY A 375 -23.99 -12.94 21.00
N ILE A 376 -22.84 -12.89 20.29
CA ILE A 376 -21.74 -11.97 20.59
C ILE A 376 -22.01 -10.62 19.91
N ALA A 377 -22.11 -9.56 20.69
CA ALA A 377 -22.45 -8.22 20.20
C ALA A 377 -21.23 -7.48 19.61
N THR A 378 -20.87 -7.80 18.36
CA THR A 378 -20.11 -6.86 17.52
C THR A 378 -21.01 -5.68 17.17
N ARG A 379 -20.69 -4.48 17.69
CA ARG A 379 -21.50 -3.27 17.51
C ARG A 379 -21.32 -2.72 16.09
N ALA A 380 -22.05 -3.28 15.13
CA ALA A 380 -22.16 -2.72 13.79
C ALA A 380 -22.66 -1.26 13.87
N GLY A 381 -22.05 -0.38 13.08
CA GLY A 381 -22.42 1.03 12.97
C GLY A 381 -23.76 1.22 12.25
N GLY A 382 -24.86 0.90 12.92
CA GLY A 382 -26.21 1.06 12.40
C GLY A 382 -27.23 0.88 13.52
N GLY A 383 -28.01 1.94 13.79
CA GLY A 383 -28.95 1.97 14.91
C GLY A 383 -30.20 1.11 14.69
N VAL A 384 -30.08 -0.22 14.86
CA VAL A 384 -31.24 -1.13 15.02
C VAL A 384 -30.98 -2.11 16.15
N SER A 385 -31.66 -1.90 17.28
CA SER A 385 -31.66 -2.83 18.41
C SER A 385 -32.54 -4.05 18.11
N VAL A 386 -31.95 -5.16 17.69
CA VAL A 386 -32.67 -6.44 17.54
C VAL A 386 -32.49 -7.28 18.79
N GLN A 387 -33.52 -7.34 19.64
CA GLN A 387 -33.63 -8.38 20.67
C GLN A 387 -33.79 -9.75 19.99
N ALA A 388 -32.83 -10.65 20.18
CA ALA A 388 -32.88 -12.02 19.67
C ALA A 388 -32.53 -13.01 20.78
N ALA A 389 -33.23 -14.14 20.81
CA ALA A 389 -33.34 -15.00 21.98
C ALA A 389 -32.11 -15.88 22.27
N THR A 390 -31.84 -16.08 23.56
CA THR A 390 -30.79 -16.95 24.08
C THR A 390 -31.07 -18.44 23.84
N ARG A 391 -30.25 -19.08 23.01
CA ARG A 391 -29.95 -20.53 23.11
C ARG A 391 -28.45 -20.76 22.98
N GLN A 392 -27.84 -21.13 24.10
CA GLN A 392 -26.41 -21.25 24.30
C GLN A 392 -25.99 -22.71 24.07
N SER A 393 -25.17 -23.00 23.06
CA SER A 393 -24.53 -24.33 22.91
C SER A 393 -23.24 -24.36 23.72
N SER A 394 -23.30 -24.98 24.91
CA SER A 394 -22.21 -25.02 25.90
C SER A 394 -21.06 -25.98 25.57
N SER A 395 -20.83 -26.33 24.29
CA SER A 395 -19.95 -27.45 23.90
C SER A 395 -19.26 -27.31 22.54
N THR A 396 -18.20 -26.50 22.48
CA THR A 396 -16.93 -26.81 21.79
C THR A 396 -15.83 -25.88 22.32
N ASN A 397 -14.57 -26.14 21.95
CA ASN A 397 -13.55 -25.10 21.95
C ASN A 397 -13.72 -24.24 20.68
N GLU A 398 -13.22 -23.01 20.69
CA GLU A 398 -13.12 -22.23 19.45
C GLU A 398 -11.91 -22.71 18.65
N ASP A 399 -12.12 -23.78 17.90
CA ASP A 399 -11.10 -24.32 17.01
C ASP A 399 -11.05 -23.46 15.73
N LEU A 400 -9.94 -22.73 15.57
CA LEU A 400 -9.66 -21.96 14.37
C LEU A 400 -9.52 -22.89 13.14
N PRO A 401 -9.78 -22.43 11.91
CA PRO A 401 -9.32 -23.11 10.70
C PRO A 401 -7.82 -23.40 10.73
N ASN A 402 -7.42 -24.46 10.03
CA ASN A 402 -6.04 -24.93 10.02
C ASN A 402 -5.04 -23.87 9.51
N VAL A 403 -3.76 -24.03 9.86
CA VAL A 403 -2.68 -23.10 9.52
C VAL A 403 -2.65 -22.80 8.03
N ILE A 404 -2.79 -23.80 7.15
CA ILE A 404 -2.73 -23.58 5.70
C ILE A 404 -3.92 -22.73 5.17
N THR A 405 -5.10 -22.82 5.78
CA THR A 405 -6.22 -21.91 5.49
C THR A 405 -5.87 -20.48 5.90
N GLN A 406 -5.31 -20.29 7.10
CA GLN A 406 -4.95 -18.97 7.60
C GLN A 406 -3.86 -18.32 6.73
N LEU A 407 -2.82 -19.08 6.37
CA LEU A 407 -1.77 -18.63 5.46
C LEU A 407 -2.32 -18.22 4.08
N TYR A 408 -3.32 -18.94 3.55
CA TYR A 408 -4.00 -18.51 2.33
C TYR A 408 -4.75 -17.19 2.52
N HIS A 409 -5.60 -17.09 3.56
CA HIS A 409 -6.43 -15.91 3.81
C HIS A 409 -5.61 -14.63 4.04
N THR A 410 -4.49 -14.73 4.76
CA THR A 410 -3.60 -13.59 5.02
C THR A 410 -2.62 -13.31 3.88
N SER A 411 -2.31 -14.29 3.01
CA SER A 411 -1.49 -14.09 1.81
C SER A 411 -2.16 -13.24 0.72
N THR A 412 -3.50 -13.09 0.76
CA THR A 412 -4.25 -12.26 -0.20
C THR A 412 -4.68 -10.96 0.45
N SER A 413 -3.71 -10.07 0.74
CA SER A 413 -3.96 -8.82 1.48
C SER A 413 -3.61 -7.53 0.75
N GLN A 414 -2.60 -7.53 -0.13
CA GLN A 414 -2.12 -6.31 -0.81
C GLN A 414 -1.92 -6.57 -2.30
N LEU A 415 -2.28 -5.63 -3.18
CA LEU A 415 -2.03 -5.75 -4.63
C LEU A 415 -1.40 -4.51 -5.28
N ALA A 416 -0.77 -4.75 -6.43
CA ALA A 416 -0.44 -3.71 -7.40
C ALA A 416 -0.65 -4.22 -8.84
N TYR A 417 -0.86 -3.30 -9.77
CA TYR A 417 -1.06 -3.59 -11.19
C TYR A 417 0.09 -2.96 -12.00
N LEU A 418 0.70 -3.75 -12.89
CA LEU A 418 1.77 -3.31 -13.79
C LEU A 418 1.55 -3.92 -15.18
N ASN A 419 1.23 -3.10 -16.17
CA ASN A 419 1.18 -3.45 -17.60
C ASN A 419 0.41 -4.74 -17.96
N GLY A 420 -0.71 -4.97 -17.26
CA GLY A 420 -1.57 -6.15 -17.45
C GLY A 420 -1.15 -7.37 -16.64
N GLN A 421 -0.12 -7.25 -15.80
CA GLN A 421 0.18 -8.18 -14.71
C GLN A 421 -0.37 -7.60 -13.40
N ILE A 422 -0.96 -8.45 -12.55
CA ILE A 422 -1.34 -8.09 -11.18
C ILE A 422 -0.51 -8.91 -10.21
N VAL A 423 0.13 -8.22 -9.27
CA VAL A 423 0.94 -8.82 -8.21
C VAL A 423 0.12 -8.77 -6.92
N VAL A 424 0.07 -9.87 -6.17
CA VAL A 424 -0.61 -9.95 -4.87
C VAL A 424 0.32 -10.54 -3.83
N MET A 425 0.43 -9.90 -2.66
CA MET A 425 1.23 -10.36 -1.53
C MET A 425 0.43 -10.33 -0.21
N GLY A 426 0.99 -10.94 0.83
CA GLY A 426 0.37 -11.06 2.15
C GLY A 426 0.37 -9.79 2.99
N SER A 427 -0.04 -9.93 4.24
CA SER A 427 -0.03 -8.82 5.22
C SER A 427 1.34 -8.66 5.90
N ASN A 428 1.45 -7.58 6.68
CA ASN A 428 2.54 -7.27 7.59
C ASN A 428 2.45 -8.02 8.94
N ALA A 429 1.29 -8.59 9.27
CA ALA A 429 0.98 -9.16 10.58
C ALA A 429 1.12 -10.69 10.68
N VAL A 430 1.09 -11.40 9.53
CA VAL A 430 1.20 -12.88 9.47
C VAL A 430 2.17 -13.25 8.34
N PRO A 431 3.13 -14.17 8.56
CA PRO A 431 4.13 -14.50 7.55
C PRO A 431 3.48 -15.15 6.32
N SER A 432 3.78 -14.61 5.13
CA SER A 432 3.34 -15.17 3.84
C SER A 432 4.41 -16.08 3.24
N LEU A 433 4.03 -17.26 2.74
CA LEU A 433 4.94 -18.25 2.13
C LEU A 433 4.99 -18.18 0.60
N TRP A 434 4.11 -17.41 0.00
CA TRP A 434 3.97 -17.25 -1.45
C TRP A 434 3.39 -15.88 -1.81
N TYR A 435 3.48 -15.54 -3.10
CA TYR A 435 2.90 -14.36 -3.73
C TYR A 435 2.37 -14.70 -5.12
N TRP A 436 1.46 -13.91 -5.68
CA TRP A 436 0.96 -14.11 -7.04
C TRP A 436 1.55 -13.12 -8.02
N VAL A 437 1.76 -13.58 -9.26
CA VAL A 437 1.89 -12.74 -10.45
C VAL A 437 0.93 -13.31 -11.50
N VAL A 438 -0.22 -12.66 -11.70
CA VAL A 438 -1.27 -13.13 -12.61
C VAL A 438 -1.40 -12.21 -13.83
N ASP A 439 -1.73 -12.79 -14.98
CA ASP A 439 -2.07 -12.00 -16.18
C ASP A 439 -3.54 -11.56 -16.08
N GLU A 440 -3.82 -10.30 -16.38
CA GLU A 440 -5.18 -9.77 -16.43
C GLU A 440 -6.11 -10.60 -17.35
N ARG A 441 -5.54 -11.25 -18.37
CA ARG A 441 -6.28 -12.02 -19.37
C ARG A 441 -6.65 -13.42 -18.91
N THR A 442 -6.06 -13.98 -17.84
CA THR A 442 -6.40 -15.33 -17.35
C THR A 442 -7.60 -15.34 -16.40
N THR A 443 -8.27 -16.48 -16.28
CA THR A 443 -9.37 -16.68 -15.32
C THR A 443 -8.88 -17.10 -13.93
N SER A 444 -7.63 -17.57 -13.84
CA SER A 444 -6.96 -17.92 -12.59
C SER A 444 -5.44 -17.84 -12.76
N GLY A 445 -4.71 -17.72 -11.66
CA GLY A 445 -3.26 -17.90 -11.60
C GLY A 445 -2.83 -18.50 -10.27
N ARG A 446 -1.81 -19.35 -10.30
CA ARG A 446 -1.21 -19.97 -9.10
C ARG A 446 -0.23 -19.01 -8.43
N ALA A 447 0.05 -19.25 -7.15
CA ALA A 447 1.08 -18.51 -6.42
C ALA A 447 2.48 -19.09 -6.67
N THR A 448 3.49 -18.22 -6.54
CA THR A 448 4.92 -18.51 -6.56
C THR A 448 5.43 -18.64 -5.13
N TRP A 449 6.20 -19.68 -4.81
CA TRP A 449 6.79 -19.84 -3.49
C TRP A 449 7.95 -18.85 -3.24
N TRP A 450 7.98 -18.24 -2.06
CA TRP A 450 9.15 -17.47 -1.62
C TRP A 450 10.40 -18.35 -1.52
N ALA A 451 10.25 -19.62 -1.10
CA ALA A 451 11.31 -20.62 -1.06
C ALA A 451 11.95 -20.93 -2.44
N HIS A 452 11.29 -20.58 -3.55
CA HIS A 452 11.81 -20.65 -4.93
C HIS A 452 12.26 -19.29 -5.48
N THR A 453 12.11 -18.21 -4.73
CA THR A 453 12.44 -16.84 -5.16
C THR A 453 13.74 -16.38 -4.50
N GLU A 454 14.84 -16.58 -5.21
CA GLU A 454 16.18 -16.19 -4.77
C GLU A 454 16.35 -14.67 -4.86
N LEU A 455 16.38 -14.02 -3.70
CA LEU A 455 16.66 -12.60 -3.57
C LEU A 455 18.17 -12.34 -3.44
N ASN A 456 18.62 -11.19 -3.94
CA ASN A 456 19.87 -10.59 -3.53
C ASN A 456 19.72 -9.99 -2.11
N TRP A 457 20.63 -10.35 -1.20
CA TRP A 457 20.63 -9.89 0.19
C TRP A 457 21.60 -8.72 0.44
N GLY A 458 22.23 -8.19 -0.62
CA GLY A 458 23.34 -7.23 -0.57
C GLY A 458 24.68 -7.89 -0.85
N THR A 459 24.95 -9.03 -0.19
CA THR A 459 26.14 -9.88 -0.42
C THR A 459 25.79 -11.37 -0.37
N ASP A 460 26.60 -12.20 -1.04
CA ASP A 460 26.46 -13.66 -0.98
C ASP A 460 26.65 -14.20 0.45
N LYS A 461 27.45 -13.54 1.29
CA LYS A 461 27.61 -13.92 2.70
C LYS A 461 26.33 -13.65 3.50
N GLN A 462 25.66 -12.51 3.33
CA GLN A 462 24.36 -12.25 3.96
C GLN A 462 23.33 -13.31 3.56
N LYS A 463 23.33 -13.74 2.30
CA LYS A 463 22.50 -14.87 1.83
C LYS A 463 22.88 -16.18 2.54
N GLN A 464 24.17 -16.49 2.65
CA GLN A 464 24.67 -17.66 3.37
C GLN A 464 24.27 -17.63 4.86
N PHE A 465 24.29 -16.49 5.56
CA PHE A 465 23.83 -16.40 6.95
C PHE A 465 22.38 -16.88 7.12
N VAL A 466 21.48 -16.40 6.26
CA VAL A 466 20.08 -16.82 6.26
C VAL A 466 19.96 -18.30 5.88
N GLU A 467 20.49 -18.69 4.71
CA GLU A 467 20.37 -20.06 4.20
C GLU A 467 21.06 -21.11 5.09
N ASN A 468 22.10 -20.74 5.84
CA ASN A 468 22.78 -21.64 6.75
C ASN A 468 21.98 -21.99 8.01
N GLN A 469 21.10 -21.09 8.47
CA GLN A 469 20.29 -21.31 9.67
C GLN A 469 18.94 -21.97 9.36
N LEU A 470 18.46 -21.95 8.10
CA LEU A 470 17.22 -22.62 7.64
C LEU A 470 17.16 -24.13 7.96
N GLY A 471 18.30 -24.78 8.18
CA GLY A 471 18.37 -26.18 8.63
C GLY A 471 19.72 -26.84 8.38
N PHE A 472 19.85 -28.09 8.81
CA PHE A 472 21.05 -28.89 8.58
C PHE A 472 21.12 -29.40 7.14
N LYS A 473 22.32 -29.44 6.56
CA LYS A 473 22.61 -30.13 5.29
C LYS A 473 23.98 -30.80 5.39
N ASP A 474 24.03 -32.08 5.04
CA ASP A 474 25.25 -32.88 4.98
C ASP A 474 25.02 -34.02 3.98
N ASP A 475 25.99 -34.26 3.10
CA ASP A 475 25.82 -35.21 1.99
C ASP A 475 25.73 -36.67 2.46
N SER A 476 26.06 -36.96 3.72
CA SER A 476 25.89 -38.28 4.34
C SER A 476 24.46 -38.59 4.81
N ASN A 477 23.52 -37.63 4.75
CA ASN A 477 22.18 -37.77 5.30
C ASN A 477 21.06 -37.48 4.28
N SER A 478 20.35 -38.53 3.88
CA SER A 478 19.21 -38.49 2.96
C SER A 478 17.83 -38.33 3.63
N SER A 479 17.78 -38.25 4.97
CA SER A 479 16.53 -38.22 5.77
C SER A 479 16.07 -36.82 6.18
N LEU A 480 16.83 -35.78 5.82
CA LEU A 480 16.55 -34.39 6.18
C LEU A 480 15.38 -33.83 5.36
N THR A 481 14.51 -33.06 6.02
CA THR A 481 13.32 -32.45 5.40
C THR A 481 13.33 -30.92 5.41
N ASN A 482 14.34 -30.27 5.98
CA ASN A 482 14.43 -28.80 6.08
C ASN A 482 14.76 -28.09 4.74
N PHE A 483 14.38 -26.81 4.62
CA PHE A 483 14.57 -26.00 3.40
C PHE A 483 16.00 -26.05 2.83
N LYS A 484 17.04 -25.94 3.68
CA LYS A 484 18.44 -25.96 3.24
C LYS A 484 18.82 -27.30 2.60
N SER A 485 18.44 -28.42 3.22
CA SER A 485 18.69 -29.77 2.70
C SER A 485 18.03 -29.98 1.33
N GLN A 486 16.85 -29.40 1.12
CA GLN A 486 16.10 -29.48 -0.15
C GLN A 486 16.57 -28.46 -1.21
N GLY A 487 17.59 -27.63 -0.91
CA GLY A 487 18.13 -26.64 -1.84
C GLY A 487 17.30 -25.36 -1.99
N LEU A 488 16.33 -25.16 -1.10
CA LEU A 488 15.38 -24.04 -1.08
C LEU A 488 15.98 -22.80 -0.36
N THR A 489 15.42 -21.62 -0.58
CA THR A 489 15.85 -20.36 0.08
C THR A 489 14.84 -19.91 1.15
N GLN A 490 14.98 -18.68 1.67
CA GLN A 490 14.10 -18.11 2.70
C GLN A 490 12.61 -18.32 2.35
N PRO A 491 11.82 -18.97 3.23
CA PRO A 491 10.49 -19.45 2.87
C PRO A 491 9.35 -18.45 3.11
N ALA A 492 9.55 -17.40 3.92
CA ALA A 492 8.46 -16.54 4.35
C ALA A 492 8.86 -15.10 4.69
N TYR A 493 7.92 -14.17 4.53
CA TYR A 493 8.09 -12.74 4.75
C TYR A 493 6.83 -12.08 5.34
N LEU A 494 7.05 -11.07 6.19
CA LEU A 494 6.03 -10.16 6.74
C LEU A 494 6.02 -8.90 5.85
N ILE A 495 5.03 -8.75 4.98
CA ILE A 495 5.07 -7.82 3.85
C ILE A 495 4.61 -6.42 4.28
N ALA A 496 5.53 -5.45 4.29
CA ALA A 496 5.22 -4.06 4.62
C ALA A 496 4.45 -3.34 3.50
N GLY A 497 4.64 -3.79 2.26
CA GLY A 497 3.77 -3.46 1.13
C GLY A 497 4.43 -3.63 -0.23
N LEU A 498 3.67 -3.29 -1.28
CA LEU A 498 4.13 -3.21 -2.66
C LEU A 498 3.44 -2.04 -3.38
N ASP A 499 4.15 -1.42 -4.33
CA ASP A 499 3.64 -0.34 -5.16
C ASP A 499 4.33 -0.35 -6.54
N VAL A 500 3.87 0.48 -7.49
CA VAL A 500 4.42 0.55 -8.85
C VAL A 500 4.89 1.95 -9.21
N VAL A 501 6.04 2.03 -9.88
CA VAL A 501 6.65 3.30 -10.32
C VAL A 501 7.54 3.06 -11.53
N GLN A 502 7.46 3.94 -12.54
CA GLN A 502 8.26 3.88 -13.79
C GLN A 502 8.35 2.46 -14.40
N ASP A 503 7.20 1.81 -14.62
CA ASP A 503 7.08 0.44 -15.16
C ASP A 503 7.75 -0.68 -14.34
N HIS A 504 8.02 -0.44 -13.05
CA HIS A 504 8.60 -1.41 -12.12
C HIS A 504 7.74 -1.62 -10.87
N LEU A 505 7.82 -2.82 -10.29
CA LEU A 505 7.28 -3.11 -8.96
C LEU A 505 8.33 -2.77 -7.91
N VAL A 506 7.95 -2.10 -6.83
CA VAL A 506 8.76 -1.91 -5.62
C VAL A 506 8.09 -2.65 -4.46
N PHE A 507 8.86 -3.35 -3.64
CA PHE A 507 8.36 -4.03 -2.45
C PHE A 507 9.31 -3.91 -1.25
N ALA A 508 8.76 -4.09 -0.04
CA ALA A 508 9.51 -4.17 1.20
C ALA A 508 8.81 -5.12 2.19
N ALA A 509 9.61 -5.86 2.95
CA ALA A 509 9.12 -6.84 3.91
C ALA A 509 10.17 -7.14 4.99
N PHE A 510 9.75 -7.49 6.20
CA PHE A 510 10.66 -8.13 7.14
C PHE A 510 10.82 -9.62 6.79
N LYS A 511 12.05 -10.12 6.86
CA LYS A 511 12.34 -11.55 6.81
C LYS A 511 11.67 -12.23 8.00
N ALA A 512 10.73 -13.15 7.77
CA ALA A 512 10.20 -13.95 8.88
C ALA A 512 11.28 -14.90 9.41
N GLY A 513 11.30 -15.15 10.73
CA GLY A 513 12.22 -16.10 11.33
C GLY A 513 12.04 -17.49 10.72
N ALA A 514 13.12 -18.14 10.31
CA ALA A 514 13.06 -19.44 9.65
C ALA A 514 14.33 -20.24 9.99
N VAL A 515 14.13 -21.38 10.66
CA VAL A 515 15.22 -22.15 11.28
C VAL A 515 14.97 -23.65 11.21
N GLY A 516 16.02 -24.45 11.45
CA GLY A 516 15.89 -25.89 11.65
C GLY A 516 15.29 -26.23 13.02
N TYR A 517 14.69 -27.40 13.17
CA TYR A 517 14.37 -27.98 14.48
C TYR A 517 14.55 -29.50 14.50
N ASP A 518 14.86 -30.06 15.67
CA ASP A 518 15.14 -31.48 15.85
C ASP A 518 13.84 -32.30 16.03
N MET A 519 13.66 -33.28 15.14
CA MET A 519 12.55 -34.25 15.12
C MET A 519 12.93 -35.59 15.77
N THR A 520 14.08 -35.69 16.44
CA THR A 520 14.50 -36.90 17.13
C THR A 520 13.51 -37.31 18.23
N THR A 521 13.20 -38.60 18.26
CA THR A 521 12.42 -39.22 19.34
C THR A 521 13.29 -39.66 20.51
N ASP A 522 14.62 -39.81 20.31
CA ASP A 522 15.58 -40.26 21.32
C ASP A 522 15.63 -39.28 22.51
N SER A 523 15.23 -39.75 23.69
CA SER A 523 15.24 -39.00 24.93
C SER A 523 16.64 -38.53 25.37
N ASN A 524 17.70 -39.14 24.85
CA ASN A 524 19.09 -38.83 25.20
C ASN A 524 19.76 -37.85 24.23
N ALA A 525 19.09 -37.48 23.14
CA ALA A 525 19.62 -36.49 22.19
C ALA A 525 19.59 -35.09 22.83
N SER A 526 20.76 -34.43 22.86
CA SER A 526 20.95 -33.11 23.49
C SER A 526 20.02 -32.03 22.92
N THR A 527 19.81 -32.06 21.60
CA THR A 527 18.96 -31.12 20.87
C THR A 527 17.48 -31.51 20.78
N LYS A 528 17.05 -32.59 21.46
CA LYS A 528 15.63 -32.99 21.45
C LYS A 528 14.69 -31.85 21.81
N ASP A 529 13.58 -31.78 21.07
CA ASP A 529 12.49 -30.82 21.21
C ASP A 529 12.98 -29.35 21.21
N GLN A 530 13.94 -29.04 20.34
CA GLN A 530 14.60 -27.75 20.24
C GLN A 530 14.63 -27.23 18.80
N ALA A 531 14.44 -25.92 18.62
CA ALA A 531 14.83 -25.20 17.43
C ALA A 531 16.36 -24.98 17.42
N LEU A 532 16.96 -24.90 16.23
CA LEU A 532 18.39 -24.73 16.02
C LEU A 532 18.65 -23.35 15.40
N ALA A 533 18.91 -22.38 16.28
CA ALA A 533 19.01 -20.95 15.97
C ALA A 533 20.11 -20.32 16.81
N TRP A 534 20.79 -19.29 16.31
CA TRP A 534 21.87 -18.63 17.06
C TRP A 534 22.05 -17.19 16.60
N SER A 535 22.57 -16.35 17.49
CA SER A 535 22.98 -14.97 17.17
C SER A 535 24.01 -14.95 16.06
N THR A 536 23.77 -14.14 15.04
CA THR A 536 24.71 -13.88 13.93
C THR A 536 25.21 -12.43 13.95
N THR A 537 25.35 -11.82 15.13
CA THR A 537 25.97 -10.48 15.27
C THR A 537 27.48 -10.52 15.00
N ALA A 538 28.00 -9.49 14.33
CA ALA A 538 29.41 -9.39 13.89
C ALA A 538 30.37 -9.29 15.08
N GLY A 539 31.56 -9.91 14.99
CA GLY A 539 32.54 -9.90 16.09
C GLY A 539 33.04 -8.50 16.45
N LEU A 540 33.43 -8.29 17.71
CA LEU A 540 34.00 -7.02 18.21
C LEU A 540 35.26 -6.58 17.44
N ASP A 541 35.98 -7.57 16.87
CA ASP A 541 37.20 -7.45 16.08
C ASP A 541 36.97 -7.30 14.57
N SER A 542 35.71 -7.16 14.13
CA SER A 542 35.37 -6.87 12.73
C SER A 542 36.11 -5.64 12.23
N ASP A 543 36.56 -5.65 10.98
CA ASP A 543 37.11 -4.46 10.34
C ASP A 543 36.00 -3.40 10.11
N GLY A 544 36.36 -2.13 10.05
CA GLY A 544 35.37 -1.03 9.96
C GLY A 544 34.78 -0.89 8.55
N GLY A 545 33.61 -0.25 8.48
CA GLY A 545 32.84 -0.06 7.24
C GLY A 545 31.80 -1.15 6.97
N TYR A 546 30.68 -0.75 6.38
CA TYR A 546 29.46 -1.57 6.23
C TYR A 546 29.72 -2.95 5.65
N LYS A 547 30.42 -3.03 4.51
CA LYS A 547 30.70 -4.32 3.86
C LYS A 547 31.50 -5.26 4.75
N ALA A 548 32.50 -4.77 5.49
CA ALA A 548 33.30 -5.61 6.37
C ALA A 548 32.47 -6.14 7.57
N LEU A 549 31.56 -5.33 8.10
CA LEU A 549 30.65 -5.71 9.18
C LEU A 549 29.64 -6.78 8.75
N VAL A 550 28.97 -6.62 7.59
CA VAL A 550 27.96 -7.60 7.12
C VAL A 550 28.58 -8.88 6.55
N GLU A 551 29.84 -8.82 6.11
CA GLU A 551 30.63 -9.96 5.63
C GLU A 551 31.47 -10.67 6.71
N ASN A 552 31.40 -10.22 7.97
CA ASN A 552 32.09 -10.85 9.09
C ASN A 552 31.61 -12.31 9.30
N THR A 553 32.50 -13.24 9.66
CA THR A 553 32.17 -14.68 9.73
C THR A 553 31.58 -15.15 11.07
N ALA A 554 31.47 -14.27 12.08
CA ALA A 554 30.95 -14.64 13.40
C ALA A 554 29.52 -15.19 13.30
N GLY A 555 29.35 -16.50 13.51
CA GLY A 555 28.05 -17.15 13.44
C GLY A 555 27.65 -17.68 12.06
N LEU A 556 28.56 -17.74 11.07
CA LEU A 556 28.20 -18.07 9.68
C LEU A 556 27.57 -19.46 9.51
N ASN A 557 28.09 -20.47 10.21
CA ASN A 557 27.63 -21.85 10.08
C ASN A 557 27.04 -22.43 11.37
N GLY A 558 27.18 -21.73 12.50
CA GLY A 558 26.77 -22.20 13.82
C GLY A 558 27.11 -21.22 14.96
N PRO A 559 26.79 -21.56 16.22
CA PRO A 559 26.89 -20.65 17.36
C PRO A 559 28.30 -20.10 17.64
N ILE A 560 28.36 -18.87 18.15
CA ILE A 560 29.61 -18.24 18.63
C ILE A 560 29.39 -17.17 19.71
N ASN A 561 28.31 -16.41 19.61
CA ASN A 561 27.97 -15.31 20.53
C ASN A 561 27.31 -15.80 21.83
N GLY A 562 27.35 -14.96 22.86
CA GLY A 562 27.01 -15.28 24.24
C GLY A 562 27.78 -14.36 25.20
N LEU A 563 27.60 -14.50 26.52
CA LEU A 563 28.24 -13.61 27.49
C LEU A 563 29.77 -13.84 27.58
N PHE A 564 30.56 -12.86 27.13
CA PHE A 564 32.01 -12.79 27.28
C PHE A 564 32.38 -11.73 28.32
N THR A 565 33.14 -12.13 29.36
CA THR A 565 33.71 -11.20 30.34
C THR A 565 35.16 -10.88 29.98
N LEU A 566 35.37 -9.69 29.42
CA LEU A 566 36.67 -9.17 28.96
C LEU A 566 37.21 -8.20 30.03
N LEU A 567 38.22 -8.64 30.79
CA LEU A 567 38.74 -7.93 31.96
C LEU A 567 37.64 -7.69 33.02
N ASP A 568 37.14 -6.46 33.15
CA ASP A 568 36.04 -6.06 34.05
C ASP A 568 34.77 -5.59 33.30
N THR A 569 34.78 -5.67 31.97
CA THR A 569 33.66 -5.35 31.08
C THR A 569 33.05 -6.62 30.52
N PHE A 570 31.75 -6.60 30.19
CA PHE A 570 31.09 -7.70 29.49
C PHE A 570 30.61 -7.26 28.11
N ALA A 571 30.49 -8.23 27.20
CA ALA A 571 29.82 -8.11 25.91
C ALA A 571 29.08 -9.42 25.60
N TYR A 572 28.00 -9.35 24.81
CA TYR A 572 27.27 -10.54 24.34
C TYR A 572 27.80 -11.10 22.99
N VAL A 573 28.87 -10.52 22.48
CA VAL A 573 29.42 -10.76 21.15
C VAL A 573 30.86 -11.26 21.25
N THR A 574 31.24 -12.15 20.33
CA THR A 574 32.59 -12.73 20.29
C THR A 574 33.70 -11.67 20.17
N PRO A 575 34.80 -11.78 20.94
CA PRO A 575 35.97 -10.91 20.82
C PRO A 575 36.89 -11.28 19.64
N VAL A 576 36.70 -12.44 19.01
CA VAL A 576 37.49 -12.90 17.86
C VAL A 576 36.60 -13.53 16.78
N SER A 577 36.88 -13.23 15.52
CA SER A 577 36.14 -13.68 14.35
C SER A 577 37.03 -13.68 13.08
N GLY A 578 36.49 -14.11 11.94
CA GLY A 578 37.21 -14.08 10.66
C GLY A 578 38.52 -14.88 10.71
N MET A 579 39.60 -14.24 10.23
CA MET A 579 40.98 -14.75 10.25
C MET A 579 41.82 -14.15 11.40
N LYS A 580 41.18 -13.77 12.51
CA LYS A 580 41.85 -13.16 13.68
C LYS A 580 41.96 -14.08 14.90
N GLY A 581 41.78 -15.39 14.69
CA GLY A 581 41.93 -16.44 15.69
C GLY A 581 43.36 -16.94 15.89
N GLY A 582 43.52 -17.89 16.80
CA GLY A 582 44.83 -18.44 17.19
C GLY A 582 45.66 -17.48 18.04
N SER A 583 46.77 -17.96 18.61
CA SER A 583 47.64 -17.15 19.50
C SER A 583 48.39 -16.03 18.78
N GLN A 584 48.38 -16.02 17.44
CA GLN A 584 48.99 -14.99 16.58
C GLN A 584 47.95 -14.09 15.89
N ASN A 585 46.66 -14.28 16.16
CA ASN A 585 45.55 -13.53 15.55
C ASN A 585 45.57 -13.50 14.00
N ASN A 586 45.91 -14.64 13.40
CA ASN A 586 46.04 -14.84 11.94
C ASN A 586 45.36 -16.13 11.44
N GLU A 587 44.67 -16.86 12.30
CA GLU A 587 43.99 -18.12 11.97
C GLU A 587 42.47 -17.95 11.85
N GLU A 588 41.82 -18.86 11.13
CA GLU A 588 40.37 -18.93 11.06
C GLU A 588 39.73 -19.20 12.44
N VAL A 589 38.64 -18.49 12.75
CA VAL A 589 37.69 -18.80 13.83
C VAL A 589 36.48 -19.51 13.24
N GLN A 590 36.44 -20.83 13.39
CA GLN A 590 35.43 -21.68 12.75
C GLN A 590 34.11 -21.73 13.53
N THR A 591 33.02 -21.90 12.79
CA THR A 591 31.69 -22.24 13.31
C THR A 591 31.17 -23.46 12.54
N THR A 592 30.35 -24.30 13.17
CA THR A 592 29.70 -25.46 12.54
C THR A 592 28.29 -25.64 13.07
N TYR A 593 27.41 -26.20 12.25
CA TYR A 593 26.00 -26.40 12.59
C TYR A 593 25.86 -27.32 13.82
N PRO A 594 24.94 -27.05 14.76
CA PRO A 594 24.84 -27.77 16.04
C PRO A 594 24.22 -29.17 15.89
N VAL A 595 24.90 -30.06 15.17
CA VAL A 595 24.61 -31.49 15.04
C VAL A 595 25.93 -32.24 15.26
N LYS A 596 25.93 -33.16 16.23
CA LYS A 596 27.12 -33.91 16.65
C LYS A 596 27.67 -34.76 15.50
N SER A 597 29.01 -34.83 15.38
CA SER A 597 29.68 -35.41 14.21
C SER A 597 29.34 -36.88 13.92
N ASP A 598 29.07 -37.66 14.96
CA ASP A 598 28.66 -39.08 14.91
C ASP A 598 27.15 -39.26 14.63
N GLN A 599 26.34 -38.21 14.83
CA GLN A 599 24.90 -38.20 14.57
C GLN A 599 24.54 -37.61 13.19
N LYS A 600 25.51 -37.07 12.43
CA LYS A 600 25.26 -36.40 11.14
C LYS A 600 24.39 -37.21 10.17
N ALA A 601 24.72 -38.49 9.97
CA ALA A 601 24.01 -39.37 9.03
C ALA A 601 22.59 -39.78 9.50
N THR A 602 22.29 -39.66 10.80
CA THR A 602 21.03 -40.09 11.43
C THR A 602 20.18 -38.94 11.96
N ALA A 603 20.69 -37.71 11.91
CA ALA A 603 20.00 -36.51 12.37
C ALA A 603 18.70 -36.25 11.60
N LYS A 604 17.63 -35.86 12.29
CA LYS A 604 16.32 -35.56 11.71
C LYS A 604 15.99 -34.09 11.92
N ILE A 605 16.49 -33.23 11.04
CA ILE A 605 16.26 -31.78 11.13
C ILE A 605 15.23 -31.35 10.09
N ALA A 606 14.07 -30.90 10.57
CA ALA A 606 12.98 -30.31 9.79
C ALA A 606 13.03 -28.77 9.87
N SER A 607 12.07 -28.06 9.26
CA SER A 607 12.02 -26.59 9.26
C SER A 607 10.84 -26.01 10.04
N LEU A 608 11.06 -24.84 10.64
CA LEU A 608 10.09 -24.10 11.43
C LEU A 608 10.15 -22.61 11.06
N ILE A 609 8.98 -21.96 11.02
CA ILE A 609 8.80 -20.53 10.71
C ILE A 609 8.21 -19.81 11.93
N ASN A 610 8.85 -18.72 12.32
CA ASN A 610 8.41 -17.82 13.38
C ASN A 610 7.46 -16.75 12.82
N ALA A 611 6.55 -16.25 13.64
CA ALA A 611 5.61 -15.20 13.29
C ALA A 611 6.18 -13.77 13.50
N SER A 612 7.51 -13.63 13.49
CA SER A 612 8.21 -12.36 13.72
C SER A 612 9.54 -12.30 12.94
N PRO A 613 10.26 -11.15 12.93
CA PRO A 613 11.56 -11.03 12.29
C PRO A 613 12.75 -11.64 13.04
N LEU A 614 12.53 -12.32 14.18
CA LEU A 614 13.58 -13.00 14.93
C LEU A 614 13.69 -14.47 14.51
N ASN A 615 14.92 -14.96 14.32
CA ASN A 615 15.22 -16.38 14.18
C ASN A 615 15.30 -17.07 15.55
N SER A 616 15.89 -16.42 16.56
CA SER A 616 16.04 -16.99 17.92
C SER A 616 15.12 -16.32 18.95
N TYR A 617 14.39 -17.14 19.70
CA TYR A 617 13.61 -16.72 20.87
C TYR A 617 14.23 -17.17 22.21
N GLY A 618 15.50 -17.59 22.23
CA GLY A 618 16.18 -17.99 23.46
C GLY A 618 16.16 -16.86 24.48
N ASP A 619 15.73 -17.15 25.71
CA ASP A 619 15.60 -16.18 26.79
C ASP A 619 16.96 -15.83 27.41
N ASP A 620 17.78 -15.12 26.62
CA ASP A 620 19.14 -14.70 26.94
C ASP A 620 19.32 -13.18 26.72
N GLY A 621 20.43 -12.62 27.20
CA GLY A 621 20.79 -11.23 26.92
C GLY A 621 21.21 -11.02 25.46
N VAL A 622 21.88 -11.98 24.81
CA VAL A 622 22.35 -11.80 23.42
C VAL A 622 21.19 -11.54 22.46
N THR A 623 20.05 -12.21 22.64
CA THR A 623 18.85 -12.02 21.81
C THR A 623 18.16 -10.69 22.07
N VAL A 624 18.24 -10.13 23.29
CA VAL A 624 17.78 -8.77 23.58
C VAL A 624 18.66 -7.76 22.85
N PHE A 625 19.99 -7.91 22.93
CA PHE A 625 20.93 -7.03 22.24
C PHE A 625 20.80 -7.09 20.70
N ASP A 626 20.58 -8.28 20.14
CA ASP A 626 20.33 -8.52 18.71
C ASP A 626 18.95 -8.01 18.24
N ALA A 627 17.95 -7.92 19.14
CA ALA A 627 16.62 -7.42 18.80
C ALA A 627 16.54 -5.88 18.88
N LEU A 628 17.28 -5.26 19.80
CA LEU A 628 17.25 -3.83 20.12
C LEU A 628 18.42 -3.02 19.52
N GLY A 629 19.40 -3.67 18.89
CA GLY A 629 20.53 -2.97 18.27
C GLY A 629 21.59 -2.45 19.24
N LEU A 630 21.77 -3.13 20.38
CA LEU A 630 22.65 -2.70 21.48
C LEU A 630 24.09 -3.23 21.39
N ASN A 631 24.42 -4.01 20.35
CA ASN A 631 25.77 -4.51 20.12
C ASN A 631 26.62 -3.45 19.40
N PHE A 632 27.67 -2.96 20.05
CA PHE A 632 28.63 -2.01 19.50
C PHE A 632 30.07 -2.50 19.67
N ASN A 633 30.98 -2.03 18.81
CA ASN A 633 32.40 -2.34 18.94
C ASN A 633 33.10 -1.44 19.98
N PHE A 634 34.16 -1.94 20.63
CA PHE A 634 34.95 -1.15 21.59
C PHE A 634 36.07 -0.37 20.89
N LYS A 635 35.71 0.47 19.91
CA LYS A 635 36.64 1.35 19.18
C LYS A 635 36.29 2.83 19.42
N LEU A 636 37.21 3.73 19.09
CA LEU A 636 36.96 5.19 19.16
C LEU A 636 35.87 5.64 18.19
N ASN A 637 35.81 5.02 17.00
CA ASN A 637 34.70 5.16 16.07
C ASN A 637 33.75 3.98 16.36
N GLU A 638 32.82 4.21 17.29
CA GLU A 638 31.86 3.20 17.70
C GLU A 638 30.91 2.88 16.53
N GLU A 639 30.96 1.65 16.03
CA GLU A 639 30.04 1.15 15.00
C GLU A 639 29.12 0.07 15.60
N ARG A 640 27.83 0.14 15.25
CA ARG A 640 26.85 -0.88 15.63
C ARG A 640 27.11 -2.17 14.86
N LEU A 641 27.23 -3.29 15.56
CA LEU A 641 27.51 -4.61 15.01
C LEU A 641 26.20 -5.25 14.51
N PRO A 642 26.06 -5.56 13.21
CA PRO A 642 24.80 -6.04 12.65
C PRO A 642 24.62 -7.55 12.82
N SER A 643 23.38 -7.97 13.15
CA SER A 643 22.90 -9.33 12.91
C SER A 643 22.67 -9.55 11.40
N ARG A 644 22.81 -10.80 10.93
CA ARG A 644 22.48 -11.22 9.56
C ARG A 644 21.35 -12.26 9.53
N THR A 645 20.61 -12.43 10.64
CA THR A 645 19.48 -13.36 10.73
C THR A 645 18.23 -12.75 11.35
N ASP A 646 18.37 -11.74 12.19
CA ASP A 646 17.32 -11.20 13.05
C ASP A 646 17.06 -9.73 12.68
N GLN A 647 15.80 -9.30 12.74
CA GLN A 647 15.36 -7.93 12.43
C GLN A 647 15.78 -7.44 11.02
N LEU A 648 15.87 -8.35 10.04
CA LEU A 648 16.24 -8.00 8.67
C LEU A 648 15.03 -7.46 7.89
N LEU A 649 15.07 -6.19 7.51
CA LEU A 649 14.24 -5.65 6.45
C LEU A 649 14.85 -6.05 5.09
N VAL A 650 14.01 -6.50 4.17
CA VAL A 650 14.34 -6.88 2.79
C VAL A 650 13.51 -6.02 1.85
N TYR A 651 14.11 -5.49 0.81
CA TYR A 651 13.46 -4.58 -0.13
C TYR A 651 14.06 -4.67 -1.52
N GLY A 652 13.36 -4.15 -2.52
CA GLY A 652 13.92 -4.00 -3.86
C GLY A 652 12.95 -3.54 -4.93
N ILE A 653 13.49 -3.46 -6.15
CA ILE A 653 12.78 -3.11 -7.37
C ILE A 653 12.84 -4.29 -8.34
N VAL A 654 11.70 -4.64 -8.95
CA VAL A 654 11.51 -5.85 -9.74
C VAL A 654 10.90 -5.48 -11.08
N ASN A 655 11.56 -5.89 -12.16
CA ASN A 655 11.11 -5.59 -13.53
C ASN A 655 10.15 -6.64 -14.08
N GLU A 656 9.47 -6.32 -15.20
CA GLU A 656 8.50 -7.24 -15.83
C GLU A 656 9.05 -8.63 -16.18
N SER A 657 10.35 -8.78 -16.47
CA SER A 657 10.95 -10.08 -16.81
C SER A 657 11.21 -10.95 -15.56
N GLU A 658 11.55 -10.31 -14.44
CA GLU A 658 11.66 -10.95 -13.12
C GLU A 658 10.27 -11.38 -12.60
N LEU A 659 9.22 -10.57 -12.83
CA LEU A 659 7.82 -10.93 -12.56
C LEU A 659 7.31 -12.05 -13.47
N LYS A 660 7.61 -11.99 -14.78
CA LYS A 660 7.28 -13.04 -15.74
C LYS A 660 7.91 -14.37 -15.35
N SER A 661 9.17 -14.35 -14.88
CA SER A 661 9.87 -15.55 -14.40
C SER A 661 9.17 -16.17 -13.17
N ALA A 662 8.64 -15.35 -12.25
CA ALA A 662 7.81 -15.82 -11.14
C ALA A 662 6.52 -16.48 -11.62
N ARG A 663 5.80 -15.83 -12.55
CA ARG A 663 4.58 -16.39 -13.17
C ARG A 663 4.84 -17.72 -13.87
N GLU A 664 5.94 -17.84 -14.60
CA GLU A 664 6.34 -19.09 -15.28
C GLU A 664 6.71 -20.20 -14.28
N ASN A 665 7.36 -19.85 -13.17
CA ASN A 665 7.62 -20.78 -12.06
C ASN A 665 6.32 -21.32 -11.44
N ALA A 666 5.38 -20.44 -11.11
CA ALA A 666 4.09 -20.80 -10.49
C ALA A 666 3.21 -21.71 -11.38
N GLN A 667 3.31 -21.56 -12.71
CA GLN A 667 2.55 -22.38 -13.66
C GLN A 667 3.26 -23.69 -14.02
N SER A 668 4.49 -23.92 -13.56
CA SER A 668 5.19 -25.19 -13.75
C SER A 668 4.42 -26.36 -13.11
N THR A 669 4.25 -27.43 -13.87
CA THR A 669 3.70 -28.72 -13.40
C THR A 669 4.67 -29.89 -13.61
N SER A 670 5.83 -29.65 -14.22
CA SER A 670 6.78 -30.70 -14.60
C SER A 670 7.84 -30.96 -13.53
N ASP A 671 8.15 -32.24 -13.33
CA ASP A 671 9.14 -32.72 -12.35
C ASP A 671 10.54 -32.16 -12.58
N ASP A 672 10.90 -31.89 -13.83
CA ASP A 672 12.20 -31.36 -14.20
C ASP A 672 12.46 -29.94 -13.69
N ASN A 673 11.40 -29.15 -13.50
CA ASN A 673 11.46 -27.76 -13.05
C ASN A 673 11.05 -27.57 -11.58
N SER A 674 10.88 -28.66 -10.83
CA SER A 674 10.41 -28.65 -9.43
C SER A 674 11.26 -27.80 -8.48
N ASN A 675 12.57 -27.68 -8.73
CA ASN A 675 13.51 -26.84 -7.96
C ASN A 675 14.06 -25.64 -8.77
N THR A 676 13.46 -25.30 -9.91
CA THR A 676 13.87 -24.13 -10.68
C THR A 676 13.58 -22.87 -9.87
N LYS A 677 14.56 -21.96 -9.77
CA LYS A 677 14.44 -20.73 -8.98
C LYS A 677 14.15 -19.50 -9.84
N VAL A 678 13.27 -18.65 -9.33
CA VAL A 678 13.18 -17.24 -9.73
C VAL A 678 14.37 -16.51 -9.12
N LYS A 679 14.96 -15.53 -9.82
CA LYS A 679 16.02 -14.68 -9.26
C LYS A 679 15.59 -13.21 -9.37
N TRP A 680 15.52 -12.52 -8.24
CA TRP A 680 15.32 -11.07 -8.19
C TRP A 680 16.62 -10.42 -7.74
N THR A 681 17.24 -9.68 -8.66
CA THR A 681 18.65 -9.28 -8.55
C THR A 681 18.86 -7.88 -7.99
N ASN A 682 17.87 -6.99 -8.17
CA ASN A 682 17.90 -5.61 -7.70
C ASN A 682 17.18 -5.46 -6.34
N THR A 683 17.54 -6.35 -5.41
CA THR A 683 17.06 -6.39 -4.03
C THR A 683 18.23 -6.32 -3.04
N ALA A 684 17.96 -5.95 -1.80
CA ALA A 684 18.95 -5.92 -0.72
C ALA A 684 18.30 -6.25 0.64
N SER A 685 19.12 -6.47 1.68
CA SER A 685 18.66 -6.55 3.07
C SER A 685 19.43 -5.59 3.97
N HIS A 686 18.79 -5.16 5.06
CA HIS A 686 19.37 -4.27 6.06
C HIS A 686 18.92 -4.65 7.47
N TYR A 687 19.84 -4.56 8.44
CA TYR A 687 19.56 -4.85 9.85
C TYR A 687 18.86 -3.66 10.51
N LEU A 688 17.59 -3.85 10.86
CA LEU A 688 16.69 -2.80 11.33
C LEU A 688 16.03 -3.22 12.66
N PRO A 689 16.76 -3.16 13.79
CA PRO A 689 16.24 -3.51 15.10
C PRO A 689 15.18 -2.52 15.60
N VAL A 690 14.40 -2.91 16.62
CA VAL A 690 13.50 -2.02 17.35
C VAL A 690 14.34 -0.99 18.13
N PRO A 691 13.92 0.28 18.27
CA PRO A 691 14.65 1.23 19.10
C PRO A 691 14.73 0.75 20.55
N TYR A 692 15.96 0.64 21.08
CA TYR A 692 16.19 0.17 22.46
C TYR A 692 15.40 0.96 23.52
N TYR A 693 15.21 2.26 23.30
CA TYR A 693 14.46 3.15 24.19
C TYR A 693 12.94 2.87 24.24
N TYR A 694 12.39 1.97 23.42
CA TYR A 694 11.03 1.42 23.60
C TYR A 694 10.95 0.40 24.75
N SER A 695 12.09 -0.01 25.32
CA SER A 695 12.15 -0.77 26.58
C SER A 695 12.55 0.15 27.73
N ALA A 696 11.96 -0.02 28.92
CA ALA A 696 12.25 0.79 30.10
C ALA A 696 13.57 0.40 30.79
N ASN A 697 13.94 -0.87 30.70
CA ASN A 697 15.11 -1.47 31.35
C ASN A 697 16.11 -2.05 30.33
N PHE A 698 16.34 -1.34 29.21
CA PHE A 698 17.33 -1.78 28.21
C PHE A 698 18.72 -1.93 28.85
N PRO A 699 19.45 -3.03 28.59
CA PRO A 699 20.79 -3.25 29.13
C PRO A 699 21.88 -2.52 28.33
N GLU A 700 23.02 -2.26 28.97
CA GLU A 700 24.19 -1.61 28.35
C GLU A 700 25.44 -2.48 28.50
N ALA A 701 26.13 -2.79 27.40
CA ALA A 701 27.47 -3.39 27.47
C ALA A 701 28.51 -2.33 27.87
N GLY A 702 29.54 -2.71 28.63
CA GLY A 702 30.61 -1.78 29.05
C GLY A 702 30.73 -1.58 30.56
N ASN A 703 29.61 -1.63 31.29
CA ASN A 703 29.53 -1.15 32.67
C ASN A 703 30.36 -1.95 33.68
N ARG A 704 31.02 -1.25 34.63
CA ARG A 704 31.87 -1.84 35.68
C ARG A 704 31.05 -2.73 36.62
N ARG A 705 31.19 -4.04 36.47
CA ARG A 705 31.00 -5.23 37.35
C ARG A 705 30.17 -5.21 38.66
N ARG A 706 29.88 -4.07 39.31
CA ARG A 706 29.29 -3.98 40.68
C ARG A 706 27.76 -3.87 40.77
N ALA A 707 27.05 -3.53 39.69
CA ALA A 707 25.59 -3.35 39.71
C ALA A 707 24.83 -4.44 38.95
N GLU A 708 25.12 -4.62 37.65
CA GLU A 708 24.28 -5.43 36.75
C GLU A 708 24.45 -6.96 36.91
N GLN A 709 25.58 -7.44 37.44
CA GLN A 709 25.80 -8.89 37.63
C GLN A 709 24.84 -9.58 38.63
N ARG A 710 23.92 -8.84 39.26
CA ARG A 710 22.84 -9.45 40.07
C ARG A 710 21.60 -9.83 39.27
N ASN A 711 21.27 -9.14 38.19
CA ASN A 711 20.04 -9.32 37.40
C ASN A 711 20.32 -9.06 35.91
N GLY A 712 20.89 -10.01 35.19
CA GLY A 712 21.08 -9.88 33.73
C GLY A 712 19.74 -9.82 33.00
N VAL A 713 19.52 -8.79 32.19
CA VAL A 713 18.27 -8.59 31.43
C VAL A 713 18.22 -9.58 30.25
N LYS A 714 17.11 -10.32 30.18
CA LYS A 714 16.75 -11.27 29.14
C LYS A 714 15.31 -11.01 28.66
N ILE A 715 14.85 -11.69 27.62
CA ILE A 715 13.53 -11.42 27.01
C ILE A 715 12.40 -11.46 28.05
N SER A 716 12.39 -12.45 28.94
CA SER A 716 11.34 -12.62 29.95
C SER A 716 11.34 -11.54 31.05
N THR A 717 12.40 -10.74 31.14
CA THR A 717 12.54 -9.63 32.11
C THR A 717 12.59 -8.26 31.44
N LEU A 718 12.49 -8.19 30.11
CA LEU A 718 12.51 -6.94 29.37
C LEU A 718 11.17 -6.22 29.52
N GLU A 719 11.18 -5.02 30.08
CA GLU A 719 10.00 -4.20 30.35
C GLU A 719 9.73 -3.28 29.15
N SER A 720 8.59 -3.46 28.49
CA SER A 720 8.16 -2.58 27.39
C SER A 720 7.58 -1.27 27.93
N GLN A 721 7.97 -0.15 27.33
CA GLN A 721 7.32 1.16 27.48
C GLN A 721 6.83 1.70 26.12
N ALA A 722 6.68 0.83 25.12
CA ALA A 722 6.25 1.20 23.78
C ALA A 722 4.78 1.70 23.77
N THR A 723 4.52 2.73 22.97
CA THR A 723 3.21 3.36 22.80
C THR A 723 2.64 3.24 21.38
N ASP A 724 3.36 2.54 20.49
CA ASP A 724 3.10 2.44 19.05
C ASP A 724 2.12 1.32 18.66
N GLY A 725 1.27 0.90 19.61
CA GLY A 725 0.24 -0.14 19.44
C GLY A 725 0.59 -1.52 19.98
N PHE A 726 1.86 -1.79 20.32
CA PHE A 726 2.31 -3.15 20.70
C PHE A 726 2.73 -3.26 22.18
N ALA A 727 2.27 -4.33 22.85
CA ALA A 727 2.67 -4.67 24.21
C ALA A 727 4.13 -5.17 24.33
N ASN A 728 4.74 -5.61 23.23
CA ASN A 728 6.16 -5.98 23.19
C ASN A 728 7.04 -4.82 22.70
N SER A 729 8.28 -4.78 23.15
CA SER A 729 9.35 -3.87 22.71
C SER A 729 10.49 -4.59 22.00
N LEU A 730 10.24 -5.82 21.53
CA LEU A 730 11.26 -6.75 21.02
C LEU A 730 11.19 -6.93 19.49
N LEU A 731 9.99 -6.94 18.90
CA LEU A 731 9.79 -7.31 17.51
C LEU A 731 9.57 -6.08 16.64
N ASN A 732 10.30 -5.95 15.53
CA ASN A 732 10.03 -4.88 14.58
C ASN A 732 8.86 -5.24 13.66
N PHE A 733 8.23 -4.21 13.11
CA PHE A 733 7.05 -4.26 12.26
C PHE A 733 7.21 -3.16 11.20
N GLY A 734 6.74 -3.42 9.98
CA GLY A 734 6.81 -2.48 8.87
C GLY A 734 5.48 -2.42 8.12
N THR A 735 5.06 -1.23 7.71
CA THR A 735 3.74 -1.01 7.13
C THR A 735 3.70 0.14 6.13
N GLY A 736 2.75 0.09 5.20
CA GLY A 736 2.40 1.22 4.35
C GLY A 736 3.43 1.59 3.28
N LEU A 737 4.13 0.63 2.67
CA LEU A 737 5.06 0.96 1.59
C LEU A 737 4.33 1.72 0.46
N LYS A 738 4.85 2.91 0.11
CA LYS A 738 4.34 3.73 -0.98
C LYS A 738 5.45 4.34 -1.81
N ALA A 739 5.34 4.25 -3.13
CA ALA A 739 6.27 4.89 -4.06
C ALA A 739 5.87 6.35 -4.36
N GLY A 740 6.79 7.13 -4.91
CA GLY A 740 6.54 8.49 -5.36
C GLY A 740 7.64 9.03 -6.27
N VAL A 741 7.24 9.58 -7.43
CA VAL A 741 8.12 10.28 -8.37
C VAL A 741 8.30 11.72 -7.90
N ASP A 742 9.54 12.10 -7.65
CA ASP A 742 9.91 13.43 -7.14
C ASP A 742 9.51 14.55 -8.13
N PRO A 743 8.73 15.56 -7.71
CA PRO A 743 8.40 16.71 -8.56
C PRO A 743 9.59 17.66 -8.81
N ALA A 744 10.69 17.55 -8.05
CA ALA A 744 11.86 18.39 -8.23
C ALA A 744 12.54 18.15 -9.60
N PRO A 745 12.90 19.21 -10.35
CA PRO A 745 13.53 19.05 -11.66
C PRO A 745 14.99 18.62 -11.54
N VAL A 746 15.35 17.50 -12.18
CA VAL A 746 16.73 16.97 -12.24
C VAL A 746 17.59 17.61 -13.34
N ALA A 747 18.90 17.41 -13.26
CA ALA A 747 19.86 17.85 -14.25
C ALA A 747 19.57 17.28 -15.66
N ARG A 748 19.69 18.14 -16.68
CA ARG A 748 19.34 17.81 -18.08
C ARG A 748 20.04 16.54 -18.58
N GLY A 749 19.24 15.54 -18.95
CA GLY A 749 19.71 14.28 -19.54
C GLY A 749 19.33 13.05 -18.72
N HIS A 750 18.89 13.24 -17.47
CA HIS A 750 18.50 12.17 -16.56
C HIS A 750 16.97 12.03 -16.45
N LYS A 751 16.50 10.84 -16.06
CA LYS A 751 15.10 10.59 -15.70
C LYS A 751 14.75 11.25 -14.34
N PRO A 752 13.48 11.62 -14.10
CA PRO A 752 13.06 12.15 -12.79
C PRO A 752 13.26 11.10 -11.68
N ASN A 753 13.74 11.56 -10.53
CA ASN A 753 13.97 10.70 -9.37
C ASN A 753 12.67 10.07 -8.87
N TYR A 754 12.78 8.91 -8.25
CA TYR A 754 11.69 8.33 -7.47
C TYR A 754 12.23 7.59 -6.25
N SER A 755 11.39 7.45 -5.26
CA SER A 755 11.71 6.78 -4.00
C SER A 755 10.46 6.08 -3.48
N ALA A 756 10.64 5.15 -2.54
CA ALA A 756 9.55 4.61 -1.76
C ALA A 756 9.81 4.85 -0.28
N VAL A 757 8.74 5.00 0.49
CA VAL A 757 8.81 5.14 1.95
C VAL A 757 7.92 4.08 2.61
N LEU A 758 8.31 3.65 3.80
CA LEU A 758 7.48 2.84 4.70
C LEU A 758 7.71 3.29 6.14
N LEU A 759 6.72 3.05 7.02
CA LEU A 759 6.88 3.26 8.46
C LEU A 759 7.27 1.96 9.14
N VAL A 760 8.17 2.05 10.10
CA VAL A 760 8.58 0.96 11.00
C VAL A 760 8.47 1.41 12.45
N ARG A 761 8.66 0.50 13.41
CA ARG A 761 8.62 0.88 14.83
C ARG A 761 9.71 1.90 15.14
N GLY A 762 9.30 3.10 15.55
CA GLY A 762 10.18 4.21 15.92
C GLY A 762 10.85 4.98 14.80
N GLY A 763 10.49 4.79 13.52
CA GLY A 763 11.03 5.62 12.45
C GLY A 763 10.45 5.39 11.05
N VAL A 764 10.81 6.26 10.13
CA VAL A 764 10.53 6.12 8.70
C VAL A 764 11.75 5.57 7.97
N VAL A 765 11.52 4.66 7.03
CA VAL A 765 12.52 4.18 6.09
C VAL A 765 12.25 4.78 4.72
N ARG A 766 13.30 5.30 4.07
CA ARG A 766 13.31 5.67 2.66
C ARG A 766 14.15 4.67 1.86
N LEU A 767 13.60 4.28 0.71
CA LEU A 767 14.23 3.44 -0.29
C LEU A 767 14.53 4.26 -1.54
N ASN A 768 15.79 4.29 -1.95
CA ASN A 768 16.29 5.13 -3.04
C ASN A 768 16.67 4.31 -4.26
N PHE A 769 16.30 4.82 -5.44
CA PHE A 769 16.51 4.15 -6.72
C PHE A 769 17.25 5.08 -7.69
N ASN A 770 18.07 4.51 -8.57
CA ASN A 770 18.65 5.21 -9.71
C ASN A 770 17.64 5.17 -10.87
N PRO A 771 17.04 6.31 -11.28
CA PRO A 771 15.96 6.32 -12.24
C PRO A 771 16.44 6.11 -13.68
N ASP A 772 17.72 6.28 -13.98
CA ASP A 772 18.28 6.10 -15.32
C ASP A 772 18.46 4.62 -15.67
N THR A 773 18.62 3.76 -14.65
CA THR A 773 18.83 2.30 -14.78
C THR A 773 17.72 1.45 -14.17
N ASP A 774 16.81 2.07 -13.42
CA ASP A 774 15.70 1.45 -12.69
C ASP A 774 16.16 0.38 -11.68
N LYS A 775 17.20 0.72 -10.91
CA LYS A 775 17.86 -0.14 -9.91
C LYS A 775 17.92 0.53 -8.53
N LEU A 776 18.30 -0.23 -7.50
CA LEU A 776 18.71 0.33 -6.21
C LEU A 776 19.82 1.36 -6.39
N LEU A 777 19.72 2.49 -5.69
CA LEU A 777 20.76 3.52 -5.67
C LEU A 777 22.00 2.97 -4.94
N ASP A 778 23.17 3.16 -5.54
CA ASP A 778 24.43 2.55 -5.09
C ASP A 778 25.61 3.50 -5.31
N SER A 779 26.63 3.42 -4.47
CA SER A 779 27.82 4.28 -4.51
C SER A 779 29.09 3.49 -4.88
N THR A 780 30.16 4.19 -5.25
CA THR A 780 31.43 3.52 -5.63
C THR A 780 32.16 2.93 -4.43
N ASP A 781 32.10 3.58 -3.27
CA ASP A 781 32.70 3.08 -2.03
C ASP A 781 31.78 2.06 -1.34
N LYS A 782 32.32 0.88 -1.02
CA LYS A 782 31.60 -0.19 -0.31
C LYS A 782 31.85 -0.20 1.20
N ASN A 783 32.67 0.70 1.74
CA ASN A 783 32.82 0.88 3.18
C ASN A 783 31.71 1.77 3.75
N SER A 784 31.24 2.74 2.98
CA SER A 784 30.02 3.51 3.26
C SER A 784 28.76 2.63 3.34
N GLU A 785 27.77 3.06 4.11
CA GLU A 785 26.47 2.38 4.16
C GLU A 785 25.73 2.46 2.81
N PRO A 786 24.88 1.46 2.48
CA PRO A 786 24.20 1.39 1.19
C PRO A 786 23.19 2.53 1.03
N ILE A 787 23.49 3.47 0.13
CA ILE A 787 22.68 4.69 -0.09
C ILE A 787 21.26 4.45 -0.66
N SER A 788 20.94 3.19 -1.00
CA SER A 788 19.59 2.72 -1.32
C SER A 788 18.64 2.66 -0.12
N PHE A 789 19.16 2.72 1.11
CA PHE A 789 18.38 2.67 2.34
C PHE A 789 18.74 3.84 3.25
N SER A 790 17.74 4.46 3.86
CA SER A 790 17.90 5.44 4.94
C SER A 790 16.83 5.23 5.99
N TYR A 791 17.20 5.27 7.27
CA TYR A 791 16.28 5.20 8.40
C TYR A 791 16.38 6.49 9.22
N THR A 792 15.25 7.15 9.45
CA THR A 792 15.16 8.37 10.25
C THR A 792 14.21 8.14 11.44
N PRO A 793 14.68 8.26 12.69
CA PRO A 793 13.84 8.07 13.86
C PRO A 793 12.67 9.06 13.95
N PHE A 794 11.58 8.60 14.56
CA PHE A 794 10.43 9.41 14.95
C PHE A 794 10.73 10.32 16.15
N GLY A 795 9.92 11.36 16.30
CA GLY A 795 9.74 12.03 17.59
C GLY A 795 8.81 11.23 18.51
N SER A 796 8.57 11.78 19.70
CA SER A 796 7.64 11.18 20.67
C SER A 796 6.18 11.22 20.22
N ALA A 797 5.81 12.16 19.35
CA ALA A 797 4.44 12.34 18.85
C ALA A 797 4.07 11.22 17.86
N GLU A 798 4.95 10.93 16.90
CA GLU A 798 4.78 9.86 15.92
C GLU A 798 4.92 8.48 16.59
N SER A 799 5.79 8.35 17.61
CA SER A 799 5.92 7.15 18.44
C SER A 799 4.68 6.84 19.31
N ALA A 800 3.72 7.76 19.41
CA ALA A 800 2.44 7.54 20.10
C ALA A 800 1.30 7.15 19.14
N VAL A 801 1.57 7.08 17.83
CA VAL A 801 0.62 6.59 16.82
C VAL A 801 0.67 5.07 16.79
N ASP A 802 -0.50 4.44 16.87
CA ASP A 802 -0.65 2.99 16.80
C ASP A 802 -0.38 2.52 15.36
N LEU A 803 0.75 1.85 15.12
CA LEU A 803 1.15 1.46 13.76
C LEU A 803 0.27 0.33 13.18
N THR A 804 -0.54 -0.34 14.02
CA THR A 804 -1.45 -1.40 13.58
C THR A 804 -2.73 -0.87 12.94
N THR A 805 -3.04 0.42 13.12
CA THR A 805 -4.29 1.05 12.67
C THR A 805 -4.17 1.80 11.34
N LEU A 806 -3.09 1.56 10.58
CA LEU A 806 -2.90 2.17 9.27
C LEU A 806 -4.01 1.73 8.30
N LYS A 807 -4.77 2.70 7.79
CA LYS A 807 -5.92 2.49 6.91
C LYS A 807 -5.64 2.86 5.44
N ASP A 808 -4.87 3.91 5.20
CA ASP A 808 -4.46 4.33 3.85
C ASP A 808 -3.07 4.98 3.83
N VAL A 809 -2.40 4.87 2.67
CA VAL A 809 -1.23 5.70 2.34
C VAL A 809 -1.41 6.32 0.96
N THR A 810 -1.48 7.65 0.92
CA THR A 810 -1.64 8.43 -0.30
C THR A 810 -0.37 9.24 -0.59
N TYR A 811 0.01 9.32 -1.88
CA TYR A 811 1.11 10.15 -2.37
C TYR A 811 0.55 11.29 -3.21
N ILE A 812 1.00 12.52 -2.98
CA ILE A 812 0.62 13.71 -3.75
C ILE A 812 1.80 14.08 -4.65
N ALA A 813 1.59 14.00 -5.97
CA ALA A 813 2.66 14.20 -6.95
C ALA A 813 3.14 15.65 -6.99
N GLU A 814 2.22 16.60 -6.81
CA GLU A 814 2.45 18.04 -6.92
C GLU A 814 3.34 18.57 -5.77
N SER A 815 3.06 18.15 -4.53
CA SER A 815 3.84 18.54 -3.34
C SER A 815 4.99 17.58 -3.03
N GLY A 816 4.97 16.39 -3.61
CA GLY A 816 5.97 15.34 -3.38
C GLY A 816 5.86 14.67 -2.00
N LEU A 817 4.75 14.84 -1.28
CA LEU A 817 4.54 14.35 0.09
C LEU A 817 3.72 13.05 0.13
N TRP A 818 3.99 12.22 1.15
CA TRP A 818 3.16 11.06 1.49
C TRP A 818 2.34 11.32 2.75
N PHE A 819 1.12 10.80 2.80
CA PHE A 819 0.19 10.91 3.92
C PHE A 819 -0.22 9.52 4.38
N TYR A 820 0.13 9.18 5.61
CA TYR A 820 -0.23 7.92 6.28
C TYR A 820 -1.41 8.17 7.21
N THR A 821 -2.55 7.57 6.91
CA THR A 821 -3.81 7.80 7.63
C THR A 821 -4.10 6.62 8.55
N PHE A 822 -4.15 6.88 9.85
CA PHE A 822 -4.41 5.91 10.92
C PHE A 822 -5.82 6.10 11.48
N ASP A 823 -6.59 5.02 11.58
CA ASP A 823 -7.98 5.04 12.04
C ASP A 823 -8.14 4.13 13.27
N ASN A 824 -8.44 4.72 14.43
CA ASN A 824 -8.57 3.96 15.68
C ASN A 824 -9.72 2.94 15.65
N GLY A 825 -10.65 3.03 14.68
CA GLY A 825 -11.66 2.00 14.42
C GLY A 825 -11.07 0.62 14.09
N GLU A 826 -9.86 0.59 13.52
CA GLU A 826 -9.11 -0.64 13.18
C GLU A 826 -8.45 -1.33 14.39
N LYS A 827 -8.61 -0.79 15.61
CA LYS A 827 -8.20 -1.50 16.83
C LYS A 827 -9.10 -2.70 17.11
N PRO A 828 -8.60 -3.81 17.66
CA PRO A 828 -9.43 -4.92 18.15
C PRO A 828 -10.52 -4.43 19.12
N THR A 829 -11.66 -5.12 19.17
CA THR A 829 -12.78 -4.73 20.06
C THR A 829 -12.50 -4.99 21.54
N TYR A 830 -11.74 -6.04 21.83
CA TYR A 830 -11.35 -6.46 23.19
C TYR A 830 -9.84 -6.77 23.23
N ASP A 831 -9.22 -6.54 24.38
CA ASP A 831 -7.80 -6.84 24.61
C ASP A 831 -7.55 -8.31 24.99
N GLY A 832 -6.29 -8.68 25.19
CA GLY A 832 -5.89 -10.03 25.60
C GLY A 832 -6.43 -10.49 26.97
N LYS A 833 -6.87 -9.54 27.82
CA LYS A 833 -7.54 -9.78 29.11
C LYS A 833 -9.06 -9.63 29.00
N GLN A 834 -9.56 -9.63 27.76
CA GLN A 834 -10.97 -9.56 27.42
C GLN A 834 -11.68 -8.32 28.00
N GLN A 835 -10.95 -7.22 28.14
CA GLN A 835 -11.50 -5.90 28.47
C GLN A 835 -11.76 -5.11 27.18
N GLN A 836 -12.75 -4.20 27.20
CA GLN A 836 -13.00 -3.33 26.05
C GLN A 836 -11.81 -2.39 25.80
N VAL A 837 -11.32 -2.35 24.57
CA VAL A 837 -10.18 -1.51 24.19
C VAL A 837 -10.60 -0.03 24.24
N LYS A 838 -9.80 0.78 24.93
CA LYS A 838 -9.99 2.24 25.02
C LYS A 838 -9.57 2.92 23.71
N ASN A 839 -10.15 4.09 23.43
CA ASN A 839 -9.79 4.93 22.28
C ASN A 839 -9.83 4.17 20.94
N ARG A 840 -10.91 3.42 20.68
CA ARG A 840 -11.29 2.88 19.35
C ARG A 840 -12.01 3.91 18.45
N LYS A 841 -11.92 5.19 18.80
CA LYS A 841 -12.48 6.33 18.10
C LYS A 841 -11.37 7.33 17.79
N GLY A 842 -11.54 8.14 16.74
CA GLY A 842 -10.53 9.08 16.30
C GLY A 842 -9.56 8.52 15.26
N TYR A 843 -8.63 9.37 14.85
CA TYR A 843 -7.68 9.13 13.77
C TYR A 843 -6.44 10.00 13.97
N ALA A 844 -5.36 9.69 13.25
CA ALA A 844 -4.15 10.50 13.18
C ALA A 844 -3.55 10.43 11.77
N VAL A 845 -2.82 11.48 11.37
CA VAL A 845 -2.10 11.50 10.09
C VAL A 845 -0.64 11.84 10.30
N ILE A 846 0.24 11.06 9.67
CA ILE A 846 1.67 11.36 9.56
C ILE A 846 1.96 11.81 8.13
N THR A 847 2.54 13.00 7.98
CA THR A 847 3.13 13.45 6.71
C THR A 847 4.57 12.95 6.63
N VAL A 848 4.98 12.44 5.47
CA VAL A 848 6.38 12.14 5.17
C VAL A 848 6.88 13.01 4.02
N SER A 849 8.07 13.60 4.17
CA SER A 849 8.76 14.41 3.18
C SER A 849 10.16 13.88 2.86
N ARG A 850 10.74 14.25 1.70
CA ARG A 850 12.15 13.96 1.35
C ARG A 850 13.09 14.92 2.08
N THR A 851 14.27 14.44 2.45
CA THR A 851 15.34 15.24 3.07
C THR A 851 16.73 14.79 2.57
N GLY A 852 17.70 15.72 2.57
CA GLY A 852 19.05 15.49 2.04
C GLY A 852 19.26 16.03 0.62
N ILE A 853 20.42 15.73 0.03
CA ILE A 853 20.76 16.05 -1.37
C ILE A 853 20.21 14.95 -2.27
N GLU A 854 19.56 15.31 -3.37
CA GLU A 854 18.96 14.34 -4.28
C GLU A 854 19.91 13.94 -5.43
N PHE A 855 19.69 12.77 -6.02
CA PHE A 855 20.51 12.29 -7.13
C PHE A 855 20.31 13.17 -8.38
N ASN A 856 21.38 13.53 -9.08
CA ASN A 856 21.32 14.44 -10.25
C ASN A 856 20.64 15.81 -9.97
N GLU A 857 20.64 16.31 -8.73
CA GLU A 857 20.09 17.63 -8.38
C GLU A 857 20.79 18.77 -9.16
N ASP A 858 22.11 18.66 -9.37
CA ASP A 858 22.86 19.48 -10.30
C ASP A 858 23.71 18.64 -11.28
N ALA A 859 24.41 19.31 -12.22
CA ALA A 859 25.20 18.65 -13.26
C ALA A 859 26.45 17.89 -12.75
N ASN A 860 26.81 18.04 -11.48
CA ASN A 860 27.94 17.41 -10.82
C ASN A 860 27.51 16.31 -9.83
N THR A 861 26.25 16.28 -9.37
CA THR A 861 25.69 15.30 -8.40
C THR A 861 25.46 13.92 -9.02
N THR A 862 26.49 13.35 -9.65
CA THR A 862 26.46 12.03 -10.33
C THR A 862 26.84 10.87 -9.40
N THR A 863 27.26 11.16 -8.16
CA THR A 863 27.48 10.18 -7.08
C THR A 863 27.10 10.82 -5.75
N LEU A 864 26.54 10.03 -4.83
CA LEU A 864 26.15 10.45 -3.50
C LEU A 864 27.01 9.74 -2.44
N SER A 865 27.40 10.47 -1.40
CA SER A 865 28.16 9.95 -0.24
C SER A 865 27.28 9.70 0.99
N GLN A 866 26.03 10.19 0.98
CA GLN A 866 25.02 9.94 2.00
C GLN A 866 23.73 9.46 1.33
N ALA A 867 22.96 8.63 2.03
CA ALA A 867 21.66 8.18 1.57
C ALA A 867 20.65 9.35 1.64
N PRO A 868 19.95 9.68 0.54
CA PRO A 868 18.77 10.55 0.62
C PRO A 868 17.78 9.97 1.64
N ALA A 869 17.25 10.84 2.51
CA ALA A 869 16.48 10.47 3.68
C ALA A 869 15.02 10.92 3.57
N ALA A 870 14.21 10.56 4.56
CA ALA A 870 12.84 11.04 4.69
C ALA A 870 12.58 11.47 6.13
N LEU A 871 11.67 12.43 6.33
CA LEU A 871 11.25 12.88 7.65
C LEU A 871 9.75 12.62 7.80
N ALA A 872 9.36 11.96 8.90
CA ALA A 872 7.98 11.72 9.28
C ALA A 872 7.58 12.63 10.44
N VAL A 873 6.43 13.30 10.31
CA VAL A 873 5.90 14.24 11.32
C VAL A 873 4.40 14.02 11.49
N GLN A 874 3.92 13.95 12.73
CA GLN A 874 2.48 13.99 13.04
C GLN A 874 1.97 15.37 12.65
N ASN A 875 1.12 15.43 11.63
CA ASN A 875 0.96 16.65 10.86
C ASN A 875 -0.07 17.65 11.42
N GLY A 876 -0.68 17.38 12.57
CA GLY A 876 -1.75 18.20 13.16
C GLY A 876 -3.18 17.72 12.84
N ILE A 877 -3.37 16.89 11.80
CA ILE A 877 -4.65 16.21 11.56
C ILE A 877 -4.77 15.02 12.51
N ALA A 878 -5.48 15.22 13.62
CA ALA A 878 -5.81 14.15 14.57
C ALA A 878 -7.12 14.40 15.31
N SER A 879 -7.76 13.32 15.77
CA SER A 879 -8.93 13.34 16.66
C SER A 879 -8.92 12.09 17.56
N SER A 880 -9.63 12.16 18.68
CA SER A 880 -9.89 11.01 19.57
C SER A 880 -11.39 10.74 19.77
N GLN A 881 -12.26 11.48 19.07
CA GLN A 881 -13.71 11.53 19.32
C GLN A 881 -14.55 11.00 18.16
N ASP A 882 -14.15 11.31 16.92
CA ASP A 882 -14.94 11.05 15.72
C ASP A 882 -14.45 9.80 14.96
N ASP A 883 -15.35 9.07 14.30
CA ASP A 883 -14.98 7.92 13.48
C ASP A 883 -14.65 8.37 12.04
N LEU A 884 -13.51 7.96 11.46
CA LEU A 884 -13.05 8.49 10.17
C LEU A 884 -13.76 7.83 8.97
N THR A 885 -14.25 8.66 8.05
CA THR A 885 -14.68 8.19 6.71
C THR A 885 -13.51 8.25 5.73
N GLY A 886 -12.77 9.36 5.72
CA GLY A 886 -11.56 9.50 4.92
C GLY A 886 -11.06 10.93 4.84
N ILE A 887 -9.97 11.14 4.13
CA ILE A 887 -9.29 12.43 3.98
C ILE A 887 -9.12 12.71 2.49
N LEU A 888 -9.52 13.91 2.06
CA LEU A 888 -9.40 14.38 0.69
C LEU A 888 -8.26 15.42 0.63
N PRO A 889 -7.11 15.10 0.00
CA PRO A 889 -6.09 16.09 -0.30
C PRO A 889 -6.59 16.95 -1.47
N LEU A 890 -7.13 18.12 -1.18
CA LEU A 890 -7.76 19.00 -2.17
C LEU A 890 -6.70 19.67 -3.03
N SER A 891 -5.67 20.21 -2.38
CA SER A 891 -4.53 20.91 -2.98
C SER A 891 -3.26 20.71 -2.14
N ASP A 892 -2.17 21.36 -2.53
CA ASP A 892 -1.00 21.53 -1.69
C ASP A 892 -1.29 22.39 -0.45
N GLU A 893 -2.23 23.34 -0.52
CA GLU A 893 -2.63 24.20 0.60
C GLU A 893 -3.77 23.64 1.48
N PHE A 894 -4.63 22.73 0.99
CA PHE A 894 -5.83 22.30 1.75
C PHE A 894 -6.11 20.80 1.72
N SER A 895 -6.51 20.27 2.89
CA SER A 895 -7.07 18.92 3.06
C SER A 895 -8.44 18.99 3.74
N ALA A 896 -9.38 18.16 3.30
CA ALA A 896 -10.68 18.00 3.97
C ALA A 896 -10.77 16.65 4.66
N VAL A 897 -11.21 16.64 5.91
CA VAL A 897 -11.39 15.43 6.72
C VAL A 897 -12.88 15.17 6.90
N ILE A 898 -13.31 13.98 6.51
CA ILE A 898 -14.71 13.55 6.55
C ILE A 898 -14.88 12.53 7.67
N THR A 899 -15.74 12.83 8.65
CA THR A 899 -16.00 11.98 9.81
C THR A 899 -17.47 11.60 9.94
N LYS A 900 -17.72 10.43 10.54
CA LYS A 900 -19.07 9.96 10.87
C LYS A 900 -19.47 10.58 12.21
N ASP A 901 -20.59 11.29 12.19
CA ASP A 901 -21.30 11.86 13.35
C ASP A 901 -22.78 11.45 13.23
N GLN A 902 -23.68 11.92 14.11
CA GLN A 902 -25.13 11.65 14.03
C GLN A 902 -25.82 12.25 12.78
N THR A 903 -25.06 12.82 11.84
CA THR A 903 -25.54 13.45 10.60
C THR A 903 -25.45 12.50 9.42
N TRP A 904 -26.51 12.45 8.62
CA TRP A 904 -26.67 11.51 7.48
C TRP A 904 -25.69 11.71 6.32
N THR A 905 -24.92 12.80 6.31
CA THR A 905 -23.98 13.16 5.23
C THR A 905 -22.51 13.23 5.67
N GLY A 906 -22.23 12.94 6.95
CA GLY A 906 -20.91 13.14 7.55
C GLY A 906 -20.59 14.59 7.91
N LYS A 907 -19.75 14.77 8.94
CA LYS A 907 -19.14 16.03 9.35
C LYS A 907 -17.87 16.24 8.52
N VAL A 908 -17.62 17.48 8.12
CA VAL A 908 -16.47 17.86 7.29
C VAL A 908 -15.70 18.98 7.97
N ASP A 909 -14.42 18.77 8.24
CA ASP A 909 -13.52 19.80 8.74
C ASP A 909 -12.38 20.04 7.74
N ILE A 910 -12.07 21.31 7.48
CA ILE A 910 -11.04 21.77 6.54
C ILE A 910 -9.77 22.11 7.31
N TYR A 911 -8.64 21.63 6.82
CA TYR A 911 -7.32 21.89 7.37
C TYR A 911 -6.46 22.59 6.32
N LYS A 912 -5.81 23.70 6.73
CA LYS A 912 -4.86 24.45 5.91
C LYS A 912 -3.45 23.94 6.18
N ASN A 913 -2.73 23.62 5.11
CA ASN A 913 -1.35 23.18 5.11
C ASN A 913 -0.39 24.37 5.15
N THR A 914 0.64 24.28 5.97
CA THR A 914 1.80 25.17 5.99
C THR A 914 3.05 24.29 6.04
N ASN A 915 3.66 24.06 4.89
CA ASN A 915 4.90 23.25 4.73
C ASN A 915 4.83 21.82 5.30
N GLY A 916 3.67 21.17 5.25
CA GLY A 916 3.45 19.80 5.73
C GLY A 916 2.81 19.70 7.12
N LEU A 917 2.64 20.82 7.82
CA LEU A 917 1.88 20.96 9.07
C LEU A 917 0.49 21.54 8.79
N PHE A 918 -0.53 21.02 9.44
CA PHE A 918 -1.93 21.30 9.17
C PHE A 918 -2.62 21.87 10.40
N GLU A 919 -3.25 23.02 10.24
CA GLU A 919 -4.12 23.63 11.25
C GLU A 919 -5.56 23.64 10.75
N LYS A 920 -6.52 23.40 11.65
CA LYS A 920 -7.94 23.44 11.28
C LYS A 920 -8.38 24.87 11.04
N ASP A 921 -9.00 25.13 9.89
CA ASP A 921 -9.66 26.40 9.61
C ASP A 921 -11.15 26.28 9.96
N ASP A 922 -11.55 26.81 11.12
CA ASP A 922 -12.94 26.73 11.60
C ASP A 922 -13.92 27.48 10.68
N GLN A 923 -13.51 28.58 10.03
CA GLN A 923 -14.38 29.38 9.17
C GLN A 923 -14.66 28.66 7.84
N LEU A 924 -13.63 28.10 7.19
CA LEU A 924 -13.79 27.26 6.01
C LEU A 924 -14.53 25.95 6.35
N SER A 925 -14.27 25.37 7.53
CA SER A 925 -14.98 24.21 8.05
C SER A 925 -16.47 24.47 8.30
N GLU A 926 -16.87 25.69 8.66
CA GLU A 926 -18.29 26.05 8.77
C GLU A 926 -18.90 26.34 7.39
N ASN A 927 -18.19 27.09 6.54
CA ASN A 927 -18.67 27.45 5.21
C ASN A 927 -18.91 26.23 4.31
N VAL A 928 -18.04 25.21 4.32
CA VAL A 928 -18.24 23.98 3.51
C VAL A 928 -19.47 23.16 3.93
N LYS A 929 -19.95 23.33 5.17
CA LYS A 929 -21.14 22.66 5.71
C LYS A 929 -22.45 23.30 5.25
N ARG A 930 -22.43 24.58 4.83
CA ARG A 930 -23.62 25.34 4.40
C ARG A 930 -24.05 24.92 2.97
N ARG A 931 -24.97 23.96 2.89
CA ARG A 931 -25.45 23.32 1.64
C ARG A 931 -26.97 23.11 1.63
N ASP A 932 -27.65 23.53 0.58
CA ASP A 932 -29.09 23.32 0.36
C ASP A 932 -29.34 22.01 -0.41
N ASN A 933 -29.06 20.86 0.23
CA ASN A 933 -29.20 19.50 -0.32
C ASN A 933 -28.43 19.22 -1.64
N GLY A 934 -27.63 20.17 -2.15
CA GLY A 934 -26.85 20.06 -3.38
C GLY A 934 -25.44 19.48 -3.20
N LEU A 935 -24.75 19.25 -4.32
CA LEU A 935 -23.37 18.74 -4.37
C LEU A 935 -22.31 19.76 -3.94
N VAL A 936 -22.64 21.06 -3.95
CA VAL A 936 -21.71 22.20 -3.79
C VAL A 936 -22.11 23.10 -2.60
N PRO A 937 -21.16 23.84 -1.99
CA PRO A 937 -21.45 24.90 -1.03
C PRO A 937 -22.28 26.04 -1.64
N ILE A 938 -23.20 26.61 -0.86
CA ILE A 938 -24.04 27.74 -1.27
C ILE A 938 -23.17 28.99 -1.51
N TYR A 939 -23.48 29.74 -2.57
CA TYR A 939 -22.97 31.10 -2.77
C TYR A 939 -23.97 32.12 -2.21
N ASN A 940 -23.49 33.11 -1.45
CA ASN A 940 -24.31 34.14 -0.80
C ASN A 940 -23.84 35.54 -1.22
N GLU A 941 -24.68 36.27 -1.95
CA GLU A 941 -24.35 37.63 -2.40
C GLU A 941 -24.12 38.58 -1.21
N GLY A 942 -23.02 39.34 -1.25
CA GLY A 942 -22.67 40.35 -0.24
C GLY A 942 -21.87 39.86 0.98
N ILE A 943 -21.75 38.54 1.18
CA ILE A 943 -20.96 37.93 2.27
C ILE A 943 -19.66 37.35 1.69
N VAL A 944 -18.62 37.17 2.52
CA VAL A 944 -17.42 36.38 2.17
C VAL A 944 -17.67 34.95 2.63
N ASP A 945 -18.13 34.08 1.73
CA ASP A 945 -18.24 32.64 1.99
C ASP A 945 -17.04 31.88 1.38
N ILE A 946 -17.15 30.57 1.14
CA ILE A 946 -16.04 29.76 0.57
C ILE A 946 -15.65 30.16 -0.87
N TRP A 947 -16.56 30.82 -1.59
CA TRP A 947 -16.33 31.40 -2.91
C TRP A 947 -15.83 32.85 -2.84
N GLY A 948 -15.52 33.37 -1.65
CA GLY A 948 -15.18 34.76 -1.44
C GLY A 948 -16.39 35.68 -1.58
N ARG A 949 -16.18 36.93 -2.01
CA ARG A 949 -17.23 37.89 -2.37
C ARG A 949 -16.93 38.55 -3.72
N VAL A 950 -17.91 38.56 -4.60
CA VAL A 950 -17.89 39.27 -5.90
C VAL A 950 -18.72 40.55 -5.79
N ASP A 951 -18.06 41.71 -5.80
CA ASP A 951 -18.71 43.02 -5.80
C ASP A 951 -18.67 43.61 -7.24
N PHE A 952 -19.77 43.52 -7.99
CA PHE A 952 -19.82 44.04 -9.37
C PHE A 952 -19.80 45.58 -9.44
N ALA A 953 -19.13 46.12 -10.46
CA ALA A 953 -19.16 47.53 -10.77
C ALA A 953 -20.55 47.98 -11.28
N ALA A 954 -20.90 49.25 -11.00
CA ALA A 954 -22.06 49.87 -11.62
C ALA A 954 -21.84 50.11 -13.12
N ASN A 955 -22.92 50.13 -13.92
CA ASN A 955 -22.82 50.30 -15.38
C ASN A 955 -22.18 51.64 -15.81
N SER A 956 -22.13 52.63 -14.91
CA SER A 956 -21.39 53.89 -15.09
C SER A 956 -19.88 53.70 -15.29
N VAL A 957 -19.31 52.54 -14.91
CA VAL A 957 -17.90 52.21 -15.16
C VAL A 957 -17.55 52.24 -16.65
N LEU A 958 -18.51 51.95 -17.54
CA LEU A 958 -18.30 51.97 -18.98
C LEU A 958 -17.98 53.39 -19.50
N GLN A 959 -18.71 54.39 -19.01
CA GLN A 959 -18.45 55.80 -19.33
C GLN A 959 -17.19 56.30 -18.61
N ALA A 960 -17.03 55.99 -17.32
CA ALA A 960 -15.89 56.44 -16.53
C ALA A 960 -14.52 55.91 -17.02
N ARG A 961 -14.51 54.83 -17.83
CA ARG A 961 -13.31 54.23 -18.40
C ARG A 961 -13.25 54.30 -19.94
N ASN A 962 -14.10 55.09 -20.60
CA ASN A 962 -14.19 55.23 -22.06
C ASN A 962 -14.33 53.87 -22.80
N LEU A 963 -15.12 52.95 -22.25
CA LEU A 963 -15.38 51.62 -22.82
C LEU A 963 -16.62 51.60 -23.73
N THR A 964 -17.39 52.69 -23.78
CA THR A 964 -18.57 52.84 -24.65
C THR A 964 -18.21 52.83 -26.14
N ASP A 965 -16.99 53.23 -26.50
CA ASP A 965 -16.50 53.28 -27.89
C ASP A 965 -15.95 51.92 -28.38
N LYS A 966 -15.90 50.92 -27.48
CA LYS A 966 -15.48 49.55 -27.78
C LYS A 966 -16.69 48.68 -28.08
N THR A 967 -16.49 47.68 -28.94
CA THR A 967 -17.49 46.64 -29.16
C THR A 967 -17.49 45.61 -28.05
N VAL A 968 -18.60 44.87 -27.92
CA VAL A 968 -18.70 43.73 -26.99
C VAL A 968 -17.59 42.71 -27.28
N ASP A 969 -17.28 42.46 -28.55
CA ASP A 969 -16.24 41.51 -28.98
C ASP A 969 -14.82 42.00 -28.64
N GLU A 970 -14.55 43.31 -28.67
CA GLU A 970 -13.27 43.88 -28.17
C GLU A 970 -13.12 43.77 -26.64
N VAL A 971 -14.23 43.75 -25.91
CA VAL A 971 -14.25 43.67 -24.44
C VAL A 971 -14.14 42.23 -23.96
N ILE A 972 -14.86 41.28 -24.58
CA ILE A 972 -14.76 39.85 -24.26
C ILE A 972 -13.33 39.34 -24.46
N ASN A 973 -12.66 39.77 -25.54
CA ASN A 973 -11.30 39.34 -25.86
C ASN A 973 -10.21 40.07 -25.06
N ASN A 974 -10.56 40.88 -24.05
CA ASN A 974 -9.60 41.62 -23.22
C ASN A 974 -9.81 41.32 -21.71
N PRO A 975 -9.05 40.37 -21.14
CA PRO A 975 -9.17 39.98 -19.73
C PRO A 975 -8.98 41.14 -18.74
N ASP A 976 -8.08 42.09 -19.01
CA ASP A 976 -7.80 43.22 -18.12
C ASP A 976 -9.01 44.18 -18.02
N ILE A 977 -9.78 44.32 -19.12
CA ILE A 977 -11.02 45.10 -19.12
C ILE A 977 -12.10 44.35 -18.33
N LEU A 978 -12.29 43.05 -18.57
CA LEU A 978 -13.26 42.24 -17.84
C LEU A 978 -12.96 42.22 -16.33
N GLN A 979 -11.69 42.08 -15.94
CA GLN A 979 -11.30 42.09 -14.54
C GLN A 979 -11.60 43.43 -13.84
N SER A 980 -11.76 44.52 -14.60
CA SER A 980 -12.15 45.83 -14.05
C SER A 980 -13.65 46.00 -13.74
N PHE A 981 -14.50 45.03 -14.14
CA PHE A 981 -15.95 45.06 -13.91
C PHE A 981 -16.39 44.49 -12.56
N PHE A 982 -15.47 44.00 -11.74
CA PHE A 982 -15.75 43.56 -10.37
C PHE A 982 -14.57 43.84 -9.43
N LYS A 983 -14.85 43.78 -8.13
CA LYS A 983 -13.86 43.64 -7.08
C LYS A 983 -14.05 42.28 -6.43
N PHE A 984 -12.96 41.55 -6.23
CA PHE A 984 -12.98 40.29 -5.49
C PHE A 984 -12.48 40.50 -4.06
N THR A 985 -13.15 39.86 -3.10
CA THR A 985 -12.63 39.68 -1.73
C THR A 985 -12.45 38.16 -1.53
N PRO A 986 -11.22 37.64 -1.45
CA PRO A 986 -11.01 36.20 -1.33
C PRO A 986 -11.39 35.67 0.06
N ALA A 987 -11.74 34.38 0.12
CA ALA A 987 -12.04 33.63 1.33
C ALA A 987 -10.78 33.10 2.03
N PHE A 988 -9.76 32.78 1.25
CA PHE A 988 -8.45 32.29 1.70
C PHE A 988 -7.33 32.98 0.89
N ASP A 989 -6.10 32.91 1.39
CA ASP A 989 -4.96 33.56 0.76
C ASP A 989 -4.82 33.14 -0.71
N ASN A 990 -4.46 34.09 -1.58
CA ASN A 990 -4.24 33.87 -3.01
C ASN A 990 -5.43 33.34 -3.84
N GLN A 991 -6.63 33.07 -3.27
CA GLN A 991 -7.80 32.64 -4.05
C GLN A 991 -8.09 33.61 -5.21
N ARG A 992 -8.22 33.07 -6.43
CA ARG A 992 -8.44 33.87 -7.64
C ARG A 992 -9.90 33.82 -8.10
N ALA A 993 -10.31 34.90 -8.75
CA ALA A 993 -11.54 34.96 -9.53
C ALA A 993 -11.30 35.70 -10.85
N MET A 994 -12.08 35.35 -11.86
CA MET A 994 -12.12 36.01 -13.17
C MET A 994 -13.57 36.15 -13.65
N LEU A 995 -13.82 36.99 -14.65
CA LEU A 995 -15.13 37.05 -15.32
C LEU A 995 -15.06 36.41 -16.70
N VAL A 996 -16.10 35.65 -17.04
CA VAL A 996 -16.37 35.19 -18.40
C VAL A 996 -17.49 36.06 -18.98
N GLY A 997 -17.26 36.60 -20.17
CA GLY A 997 -18.20 37.44 -20.89
C GLY A 997 -18.98 36.68 -21.95
N GLU A 998 -20.30 36.81 -21.94
CA GLU A 998 -21.25 36.22 -22.88
C GLU A 998 -21.99 37.33 -23.65
N LYS A 999 -21.80 37.40 -24.97
CA LYS A 999 -22.42 38.42 -25.83
C LYS A 999 -23.93 38.19 -25.90
N THR A 1000 -24.71 39.09 -25.30
CA THR A 1000 -26.18 39.01 -25.26
C THR A 1000 -26.83 39.81 -26.40
N SER A 1001 -26.18 40.88 -26.85
CA SER A 1001 -26.50 41.61 -28.08
C SER A 1001 -25.25 42.31 -28.61
N ASP A 1002 -25.34 43.03 -29.74
CA ASP A 1002 -24.23 43.83 -30.26
C ASP A 1002 -23.82 45.02 -29.36
N THR A 1003 -24.62 45.38 -28.36
CA THR A 1003 -24.37 46.51 -27.44
C THR A 1003 -24.40 46.11 -25.95
N THR A 1004 -24.63 44.82 -25.66
CA THR A 1004 -24.87 44.29 -24.30
C THR A 1004 -24.06 43.02 -24.05
N LEU A 1005 -23.36 43.01 -22.92
CA LEU A 1005 -22.53 41.93 -22.42
C LEU A 1005 -23.10 41.44 -21.09
N THR A 1006 -23.32 40.13 -20.95
CA THR A 1006 -23.52 39.52 -19.63
C THR A 1006 -22.18 38.98 -19.14
N VAL A 1007 -21.80 39.27 -17.90
CA VAL A 1007 -20.61 38.70 -17.26
C VAL A 1007 -21.00 37.79 -16.10
N LYS A 1008 -20.28 36.69 -15.95
CA LYS A 1008 -20.45 35.68 -14.91
C LYS A 1008 -19.09 35.36 -14.30
N PRO A 1009 -18.95 35.18 -12.98
CA PRO A 1009 -17.67 34.88 -12.38
C PRO A 1009 -17.28 33.41 -12.60
N LYS A 1010 -15.97 33.17 -12.69
CA LYS A 1010 -15.35 31.88 -12.42
C LYS A 1010 -14.39 32.04 -11.25
N ILE A 1011 -14.56 31.20 -10.24
CA ILE A 1011 -13.92 31.36 -8.92
C ILE A 1011 -13.14 30.09 -8.59
N GLU A 1012 -11.92 30.26 -8.09
CA GLU A 1012 -11.06 29.18 -7.62
C GLU A 1012 -11.58 28.60 -6.30
N TYR A 1013 -11.61 27.27 -6.19
CA TYR A 1013 -11.98 26.55 -4.97
C TYR A 1013 -10.73 26.00 -4.25
N LEU A 1014 -10.92 25.34 -3.10
CA LEU A 1014 -9.86 24.78 -2.25
C LEU A 1014 -8.97 23.73 -2.93
N ASP A 1015 -9.37 23.22 -4.10
CA ASP A 1015 -8.63 22.28 -4.94
C ASP A 1015 -7.81 22.98 -6.06
N GLY A 1016 -7.72 24.31 -6.03
CA GLY A 1016 -7.01 25.12 -7.05
C GLY A 1016 -7.71 25.19 -8.41
N ASN A 1017 -8.90 24.58 -8.56
CA ASN A 1017 -9.64 24.59 -9.82
C ASN A 1017 -10.64 25.74 -9.88
N PHE A 1018 -10.84 26.32 -11.08
CA PHE A 1018 -11.85 27.35 -11.32
C PHE A 1018 -13.21 26.74 -11.63
N TYR A 1019 -14.24 27.18 -10.91
CA TYR A 1019 -15.63 26.78 -11.08
C TYR A 1019 -16.51 27.92 -11.57
N GLY A 1020 -17.50 27.60 -12.39
CA GLY A 1020 -18.53 28.49 -12.93
C GLY A 1020 -19.84 27.76 -13.19
N GLU A 1021 -20.83 28.44 -13.76
CA GLU A 1021 -22.15 27.88 -14.12
C GLU A 1021 -22.03 26.65 -15.06
N ASP A 1022 -21.03 26.64 -15.94
CA ASP A 1022 -20.76 25.58 -16.91
C ASP A 1022 -19.96 24.39 -16.33
N SER A 1023 -19.51 24.47 -15.08
CA SER A 1023 -18.65 23.46 -14.46
C SER A 1023 -19.36 22.14 -14.17
N LYS A 1024 -18.62 21.04 -14.35
CA LYS A 1024 -19.11 19.66 -14.22
C LYS A 1024 -18.08 18.80 -13.50
N ILE A 1025 -18.55 17.86 -12.68
CA ILE A 1025 -17.72 16.77 -12.14
C ILE A 1025 -18.23 15.44 -12.69
N ALA A 1026 -17.33 14.65 -13.29
CA ALA A 1026 -17.65 13.38 -13.97
C ALA A 1026 -18.84 13.46 -14.96
N GLY A 1027 -19.04 14.63 -15.57
CA GLY A 1027 -20.13 14.91 -16.52
C GLY A 1027 -21.46 15.37 -15.89
N ILE A 1028 -21.55 15.47 -14.55
CA ILE A 1028 -22.72 16.00 -13.83
C ILE A 1028 -22.55 17.53 -13.67
N PRO A 1029 -23.50 18.36 -14.13
CA PRO A 1029 -23.53 19.80 -13.87
C PRO A 1029 -23.59 20.12 -12.38
N LEU A 1030 -22.80 21.08 -11.93
CA LEU A 1030 -22.76 21.48 -10.52
C LEU A 1030 -23.87 22.48 -10.14
N ASN A 1031 -24.39 23.24 -11.11
CA ASN A 1031 -25.44 24.25 -10.93
C ASN A 1031 -25.13 25.23 -9.77
N ILE A 1032 -23.89 25.75 -9.72
CA ILE A 1032 -23.52 26.77 -8.75
C ILE A 1032 -24.21 28.08 -9.13
N ASP A 1033 -25.03 28.62 -8.23
CA ASP A 1033 -25.84 29.82 -8.45
C ASP A 1033 -25.00 31.11 -8.34
N PHE A 1034 -24.01 31.23 -9.23
CA PHE A 1034 -23.17 32.42 -9.30
C PHE A 1034 -23.93 33.59 -9.95
N PRO A 1035 -23.83 34.82 -9.40
CA PRO A 1035 -24.56 35.97 -9.89
C PRO A 1035 -24.08 36.38 -11.28
N SER A 1036 -25.02 36.71 -12.17
CA SER A 1036 -24.74 37.27 -13.49
C SER A 1036 -25.02 38.77 -13.51
N ARG A 1037 -24.18 39.53 -14.23
CA ARG A 1037 -24.33 40.99 -14.34
C ARG A 1037 -24.37 41.44 -15.79
N ILE A 1038 -25.37 42.24 -16.12
CA ILE A 1038 -25.52 42.82 -17.46
C ILE A 1038 -24.83 44.19 -17.48
N PHE A 1039 -23.94 44.38 -18.46
CA PHE A 1039 -23.34 45.65 -18.83
C PHE A 1039 -23.84 46.06 -20.23
N ALA A 1040 -24.36 47.28 -20.36
CA ALA A 1040 -25.02 47.74 -21.58
C ALA A 1040 -24.59 49.17 -21.95
N GLY A 1041 -24.41 49.41 -23.26
CA GLY A 1041 -23.93 50.68 -23.80
C GLY A 1041 -22.58 50.59 -24.53
N PHE A 1042 -22.21 49.41 -25.02
CA PHE A 1042 -21.06 49.22 -25.92
C PHE A 1042 -21.40 49.63 -27.36
N ALA A 1043 -20.38 49.91 -28.17
CA ALA A 1043 -20.55 50.24 -29.57
C ALA A 1043 -20.95 49.01 -30.40
N ALA A 1044 -21.99 49.12 -31.23
CA ALA A 1044 -22.42 48.03 -32.11
C ALA A 1044 -21.43 47.71 -33.25
N LEU A 1045 -20.55 48.66 -33.58
CA LEU A 1045 -19.51 48.54 -34.59
C LEU A 1045 -18.23 49.22 -34.07
N PRO A 1046 -17.03 48.73 -34.41
CA PRO A 1046 -15.79 49.39 -34.01
C PRO A 1046 -15.73 50.85 -34.48
N SER A 1047 -15.13 51.73 -33.68
CA SER A 1047 -15.09 53.18 -33.94
C SER A 1047 -14.43 53.58 -35.26
N TRP A 1048 -13.65 52.70 -35.90
CA TRP A 1048 -13.10 52.90 -37.24
C TRP A 1048 -14.09 52.65 -38.39
N VAL A 1049 -15.16 51.87 -38.17
CA VAL A 1049 -16.07 51.46 -39.26
C VAL A 1049 -16.81 52.64 -39.87
N ILE A 1050 -17.35 53.56 -39.06
CA ILE A 1050 -18.05 54.73 -39.58
C ILE A 1050 -17.09 55.65 -40.38
N PRO A 1051 -15.90 56.05 -39.86
CA PRO A 1051 -14.90 56.77 -40.64
C PRO A 1051 -14.42 56.06 -41.91
N VAL A 1052 -14.28 54.72 -41.91
CA VAL A 1052 -13.85 53.96 -43.10
C VAL A 1052 -14.99 53.77 -44.11
N SER A 1053 -16.23 53.58 -43.68
CA SER A 1053 -17.40 53.55 -44.56
C SER A 1053 -17.65 54.91 -45.21
N VAL A 1054 -17.54 56.01 -44.44
CA VAL A 1054 -17.62 57.37 -45.00
C VAL A 1054 -16.40 57.67 -45.87
N GLY A 1055 -15.19 57.34 -45.43
CA GLY A 1055 -13.94 57.57 -46.15
C GLY A 1055 -13.82 56.79 -47.46
N SER A 1056 -14.31 55.55 -47.51
CA SER A 1056 -14.43 54.77 -48.75
C SER A 1056 -15.53 55.31 -49.66
N SER A 1057 -16.68 55.71 -49.11
CA SER A 1057 -17.75 56.37 -49.89
C SER A 1057 -17.27 57.68 -50.52
N VAL A 1058 -16.58 58.51 -49.74
CA VAL A 1058 -15.97 59.77 -50.22
C VAL A 1058 -14.83 59.47 -51.20
N GLY A 1059 -13.98 58.49 -50.94
CA GLY A 1059 -12.92 58.07 -51.86
C GLY A 1059 -13.44 57.60 -53.22
N ILE A 1060 -14.51 56.80 -53.22
CA ILE A 1060 -15.22 56.38 -54.44
C ILE A 1060 -15.83 57.60 -55.15
N LEU A 1061 -16.45 58.52 -54.41
CA LEU A 1061 -17.05 59.74 -54.97
C LEU A 1061 -15.99 60.71 -55.53
N LEU A 1062 -14.79 60.74 -54.94
CA LEU A 1062 -13.65 61.54 -55.39
C LEU A 1062 -12.99 60.91 -56.63
N ILE A 1063 -12.91 59.58 -56.71
CA ILE A 1063 -12.53 58.84 -57.94
C ILE A 1063 -13.54 59.13 -59.06
N LEU A 1064 -14.85 59.11 -58.78
CA LEU A 1064 -15.89 59.46 -59.75
C LEU A 1064 -15.81 60.93 -60.19
N LEU A 1065 -15.47 61.87 -59.29
CA LEU A 1065 -15.24 63.27 -59.63
C LEU A 1065 -13.98 63.48 -60.48
N ILE A 1066 -12.89 62.78 -60.20
CA ILE A 1066 -11.66 62.82 -61.02
C ILE A 1066 -11.95 62.28 -62.43
N LEU A 1067 -12.68 61.17 -62.55
CA LEU A 1067 -13.11 60.61 -63.83
C LEU A 1067 -14.06 61.57 -64.58
N GLY A 1068 -15.00 62.22 -63.87
CA GLY A 1068 -15.93 63.18 -64.46
C GLY A 1068 -15.26 64.47 -64.95
N LEU A 1069 -14.29 65.01 -64.20
CA LEU A 1069 -13.58 66.24 -64.55
C LEU A 1069 -12.47 66.02 -65.58
N GLY A 1070 -11.81 64.85 -65.58
CA GLY A 1070 -10.78 64.51 -66.56
C GLY A 1070 -11.31 64.32 -67.99
N ILE A 1071 -12.59 63.96 -68.15
CA ILE A 1071 -13.23 63.71 -69.46
C ILE A 1071 -14.05 64.92 -69.94
N GLY A 1072 -14.54 65.79 -69.04
CA GLY A 1072 -15.54 66.82 -69.37
C GLY A 1072 -15.05 68.07 -70.10
N ILE A 1073 -13.74 68.37 -70.13
CA ILE A 1073 -13.24 69.71 -70.50
C ILE A 1073 -12.97 69.94 -72.02
N PRO A 1074 -12.60 68.96 -72.87
CA PRO A 1074 -12.33 69.22 -74.30
C PRO A 1074 -13.52 68.99 -75.26
N MET A 1075 -14.77 68.87 -74.79
CA MET A 1075 -15.95 68.58 -75.65
C MET A 1075 -17.00 69.71 -75.78
N TYR A 1076 -16.59 70.98 -75.77
CA TYR A 1076 -17.48 72.11 -76.09
C TYR A 1076 -17.16 72.86 -77.41
N LYS A 1077 -16.13 72.44 -78.17
CA LYS A 1077 -15.62 73.22 -79.33
C LYS A 1077 -15.55 72.52 -80.70
N VAL A 1078 -16.21 71.37 -80.89
CA VAL A 1078 -16.41 70.80 -82.25
C VAL A 1078 -17.85 70.30 -82.44
N ARG A 1079 -18.79 71.23 -82.57
CA ARG A 1079 -20.20 70.94 -82.92
C ARG A 1079 -20.57 71.55 -84.28
N LYS A 1080 -19.70 71.38 -85.29
CA LYS A 1080 -19.97 71.79 -86.68
C LYS A 1080 -19.09 71.09 -87.74
N LEU A 1081 -19.06 69.76 -87.72
CA LEU A 1081 -18.74 68.96 -88.91
C LEU A 1081 -19.86 67.92 -89.06
N GLN A 1082 -20.93 68.34 -89.72
CA GLN A 1082 -21.95 67.46 -90.26
C GLN A 1082 -21.39 66.71 -91.48
N ASP A 1083 -21.83 65.46 -91.63
CA ASP A 1083 -22.25 64.88 -92.90
C ASP A 1083 -21.32 65.05 -94.11
N SER A 1084 -20.20 64.30 -94.15
CA SER A 1084 -19.68 63.64 -95.38
C SER A 1084 -18.41 62.83 -95.11
N SER A 1085 -18.55 61.53 -94.82
CA SER A 1085 -17.60 60.46 -95.18
C SER A 1085 -18.17 59.10 -94.79
N PHE A 1086 -18.93 58.52 -95.72
CA PHE A 1086 -19.41 57.14 -95.67
C PHE A 1086 -18.26 56.19 -96.09
N VAL A 1087 -18.19 55.00 -95.47
CA VAL A 1087 -17.34 53.85 -95.86
C VAL A 1087 -15.81 54.04 -95.76
N ASP A 1088 -15.17 53.32 -94.83
CA ASP A 1088 -14.26 52.17 -95.11
C ASP A 1088 -13.37 51.74 -93.91
N VAL A 1089 -13.68 52.21 -92.70
CA VAL A 1089 -13.10 51.73 -91.43
C VAL A 1089 -14.26 51.71 -90.41
N PHE A 1090 -14.72 50.59 -89.82
CA PHE A 1090 -13.98 49.52 -89.15
C PHE A 1090 -14.66 48.15 -89.30
N LYS A 1091 -14.19 47.33 -90.25
CA LYS A 1091 -14.50 45.89 -90.31
C LYS A 1091 -13.68 45.09 -89.28
N LYS A 1092 -13.59 45.59 -88.03
CA LYS A 1092 -12.65 45.06 -87.01
C LYS A 1092 -13.01 45.30 -85.53
N VAL A 1093 -14.28 45.56 -85.20
CA VAL A 1093 -14.81 45.38 -83.83
C VAL A 1093 -16.19 44.69 -83.88
N ASP A 1094 -16.28 43.63 -84.67
CA ASP A 1094 -17.49 42.82 -84.84
C ASP A 1094 -17.37 41.48 -84.08
N THR A 1095 -16.73 41.50 -82.91
CA THR A 1095 -16.38 40.28 -82.14
C THR A 1095 -16.31 40.51 -80.63
N LEU A 1096 -17.16 41.40 -80.10
CA LEU A 1096 -17.46 41.44 -78.65
C LEU A 1096 -18.90 41.90 -78.34
N THR A 1097 -19.79 41.92 -79.34
CA THR A 1097 -21.23 42.21 -79.20
C THR A 1097 -22.07 40.93 -79.26
N THR A 1098 -21.66 39.87 -78.55
CA THR A 1098 -22.41 38.59 -78.51
C THR A 1098 -22.47 37.95 -77.11
N ALA A 1099 -22.11 38.69 -76.06
CA ALA A 1099 -22.35 38.39 -74.65
C ALA A 1099 -22.21 39.72 -73.88
N VAL A 1100 -23.16 40.23 -73.08
CA VAL A 1100 -24.37 39.64 -72.49
C VAL A 1100 -25.47 40.73 -72.48
N GLY A 1101 -26.67 40.47 -73.00
CA GLY A 1101 -27.74 41.49 -72.94
C GLY A 1101 -29.07 41.26 -73.66
N SER A 1102 -29.28 40.17 -74.40
CA SER A 1102 -30.43 40.04 -75.35
C SER A 1102 -31.56 39.09 -74.94
N VAL A 1103 -31.68 38.66 -73.67
CA VAL A 1103 -32.67 37.62 -73.28
C VAL A 1103 -33.52 37.92 -72.03
N TYR A 1104 -33.66 39.18 -71.60
CA TYR A 1104 -34.47 39.52 -70.40
C TYR A 1104 -35.62 40.53 -70.58
N LYS A 1105 -35.87 41.07 -71.78
CA LYS A 1105 -36.97 42.06 -71.94
C LYS A 1105 -37.70 42.18 -73.29
N LYS A 1106 -37.70 41.10 -74.08
CA LYS A 1106 -38.70 40.76 -75.12
C LYS A 1106 -38.79 39.24 -75.07
N ILE A 1107 -39.88 38.60 -74.64
CA ILE A 1107 -41.29 38.79 -75.02
C ILE A 1107 -42.13 38.66 -73.72
N ILE A 1108 -42.64 39.76 -73.18
CA ILE A 1108 -44.08 40.07 -73.30
C ILE A 1108 -44.62 39.65 -74.66
N THR A 1109 -45.48 38.63 -74.68
CA THR A 1109 -46.86 38.57 -75.21
C THR A 1109 -47.19 37.08 -75.41
N GLN A 1110 -48.38 36.64 -74.96
CA GLN A 1110 -48.93 35.28 -75.16
C GLN A 1110 -48.18 34.16 -74.38
N THR A 1111 -48.81 33.23 -73.66
CA THR A 1111 -50.24 33.05 -73.40
C THR A 1111 -50.44 32.41 -72.02
N SER A 1112 -51.49 32.80 -71.32
CA SER A 1112 -52.04 32.00 -70.22
C SER A 1112 -52.75 30.75 -70.76
N VAL A 1113 -52.92 29.75 -69.88
CA VAL A 1113 -53.80 28.55 -70.02
C VAL A 1113 -53.27 27.40 -70.92
N ILE A 1114 -53.17 26.22 -70.30
CA ILE A 1114 -53.55 24.83 -70.73
C ILE A 1114 -52.76 23.86 -69.81
N LYS A 1115 -53.34 23.42 -68.69
CA LYS A 1115 -54.14 22.18 -68.48
C LYS A 1115 -53.34 20.86 -68.49
N LYS A 1116 -53.23 20.30 -67.28
CA LYS A 1116 -53.28 18.87 -66.87
C LYS A 1116 -52.21 17.86 -67.35
N ALA A 1117 -51.95 16.90 -66.46
CA ALA A 1117 -51.19 15.65 -66.60
C ALA A 1117 -52.02 14.57 -67.39
N PRO A 1118 -51.71 13.24 -67.42
CA PRO A 1118 -50.61 12.45 -66.80
C PRO A 1118 -50.05 11.30 -67.70
N SER A 1119 -49.34 10.33 -67.08
CA SER A 1119 -49.42 8.86 -67.33
C SER A 1119 -48.40 8.07 -68.21
N ALA A 1120 -47.92 6.98 -67.58
CA ALA A 1120 -47.82 5.59 -68.07
C ALA A 1120 -46.73 5.11 -69.07
N LEU A 1121 -45.76 4.36 -68.51
CA LEU A 1121 -45.51 2.91 -68.71
C LEU A 1121 -45.52 2.24 -70.12
N LYS A 1122 -44.32 1.70 -70.45
CA LYS A 1122 -43.99 0.31 -70.89
C LYS A 1122 -43.88 -0.11 -72.38
N ALA A 1123 -42.79 -0.85 -72.62
CA ALA A 1123 -42.52 -1.89 -73.64
C ALA A 1123 -42.40 -1.46 -75.13
N ALA A 1124 -41.61 -2.06 -76.04
CA ALA A 1124 -40.38 -2.90 -76.03
C ALA A 1124 -39.86 -2.97 -77.52
N ASN A 1125 -38.81 -3.67 -78.00
CA ASN A 1125 -37.79 -4.59 -77.47
C ASN A 1125 -36.56 -4.68 -78.44
N ASN A 1126 -35.57 -5.55 -78.13
CA ASN A 1126 -34.52 -6.13 -79.02
C ASN A 1126 -33.33 -5.24 -79.48
N ALA A 1127 -32.07 -5.72 -79.62
CA ALA A 1127 -31.38 -6.88 -79.02
C ALA A 1127 -29.83 -6.84 -79.23
N ALA A 1128 -29.06 -6.82 -78.12
CA ALA A 1128 -27.75 -7.50 -77.85
C ALA A 1128 -26.51 -7.32 -78.81
N PRO A 1129 -25.28 -7.85 -78.51
CA PRO A 1129 -24.80 -8.58 -77.31
C PRO A 1129 -23.35 -8.26 -76.77
N LYS A 1130 -23.00 -8.87 -75.61
CA LYS A 1130 -21.65 -9.10 -74.99
C LYS A 1130 -20.93 -7.89 -74.32
N ALA A 1131 -20.15 -8.02 -73.23
CA ALA A 1131 -20.03 -9.02 -72.13
C ALA A 1131 -19.21 -8.40 -70.94
N PRO A 1132 -19.24 -8.93 -69.68
CA PRO A 1132 -18.83 -8.20 -68.45
C PRO A 1132 -17.59 -8.77 -67.72
N VAL A 1133 -17.18 -8.18 -66.57
CA VAL A 1133 -16.82 -8.84 -65.27
C VAL A 1133 -16.36 -7.82 -64.18
N LYS A 1134 -16.44 -8.20 -62.89
CA LYS A 1134 -16.16 -7.42 -61.65
C LYS A 1134 -15.33 -8.29 -60.64
N PRO A 1135 -15.28 -8.00 -59.32
CA PRO A 1135 -14.21 -7.37 -58.50
C PRO A 1135 -13.21 -8.33 -57.78
N ALA A 1136 -12.20 -7.79 -57.06
CA ALA A 1136 -11.49 -8.46 -55.94
C ALA A 1136 -10.82 -7.48 -54.94
N ALA A 1137 -10.30 -7.99 -53.81
CA ALA A 1137 -9.98 -7.30 -52.54
C ALA A 1137 -8.45 -7.19 -52.23
N PRO A 1138 -7.98 -6.67 -51.05
CA PRO A 1138 -6.64 -6.07 -50.87
C PRO A 1138 -5.54 -6.99 -50.27
N THR A 1139 -4.29 -6.49 -50.21
CA THR A 1139 -3.14 -7.14 -49.52
C THR A 1139 -2.25 -6.16 -48.71
N ALA A 1140 -1.40 -6.71 -47.84
CA ALA A 1140 -0.78 -6.06 -46.66
C ALA A 1140 0.70 -5.57 -46.87
N PRO A 1141 1.42 -5.02 -45.85
CA PRO A 1141 2.53 -4.07 -46.03
C PRO A 1141 3.96 -4.65 -46.13
N ARG A 1142 4.95 -3.77 -46.39
CA ARG A 1142 6.40 -4.06 -46.46
C ARG A 1142 7.21 -3.18 -45.46
N PRO A 1143 8.32 -3.67 -44.84
CA PRO A 1143 8.97 -3.03 -43.69
C PRO A 1143 10.27 -2.24 -44.09
N PRO A 1144 11.23 -1.84 -43.21
CA PRO A 1144 11.68 -0.44 -43.09
C PRO A 1144 13.10 -0.17 -43.64
N VAL A 1145 13.51 1.10 -43.66
CA VAL A 1145 14.84 1.55 -44.11
C VAL A 1145 15.64 2.21 -42.97
N GLN A 1146 16.92 1.87 -42.86
CA GLN A 1146 17.89 2.39 -41.88
C GLN A 1146 18.79 3.51 -42.47
N PRO A 1147 19.52 4.29 -41.63
CA PRO A 1147 20.07 5.60 -42.00
C PRO A 1147 21.48 5.58 -42.63
N PRO A 1148 21.92 6.67 -43.30
CA PRO A 1148 23.27 6.82 -43.82
C PRO A 1148 24.30 7.29 -42.76
N LYS A 1149 25.54 6.82 -42.88
CA LYS A 1149 26.71 7.24 -42.08
C LYS A 1149 27.61 8.23 -42.85
N LYS A 1150 28.42 8.96 -42.05
CA LYS A 1150 29.74 9.59 -42.31
C LYS A 1150 29.75 11.11 -42.55
N ALA A 1151 30.33 11.84 -41.59
CA ALA A 1151 31.78 12.11 -41.61
C ALA A 1151 32.33 11.92 -40.18
#